data_AF-A0AAW3FII4-F1
#
_entry.id   AF-A0AAW3FII4-F1
#
_cell.length_a   1.000
_cell.length_b   1.000
_cell.length_c   1.000
_cell.angle_alpha   90.00
_cell.angle_beta   90.00
_cell.angle_gamma   90.00
#
_symmetry.space_group_name_H-M   'P 1'
#
loop_
_entity.id
_entity.type
_entity.pdbx_description
1 polymer ?
#
loop_
_entity_poly.entity_id
_entity_poly.type
_entity_poly.pdbx_seq_one_letter_code
_entity_poly.pdbx_strand_id
1 'polypeptide(L)'
;MAKSKWKFRQDDLDTIFTVINQGLMKKPYSVEYHDTYDDGTPVWNGEKSVLWNLMEQAYPEERAQMMRRMLAKMEELGGLQKGSHQQKLFAFFAKYYFSVIDKFSSMLYNEDGKLYEKMKLAMLQGTYTNDTDPLGQSLGDGQSPEVAWVKKRIQYLMSKYSFGDYDAKTAEGAITVRTSAQADATTNSITLRLTPAMKLYPTIAYGTTIMRGARTDAGKPCEIVVDINGTSDQQLSVKSADYLLDIGDWSSYVINGALSIIGKRLKRLKLGDEKEQKVKILISSLTLGNTTSLEEIDIQNISTLGGALDMRGNFRLRKFLAGGSSLTEAHFADGAALEEVDYPATTSYVELKNLDKLTNEHCDTEACAPNVMSYFVSGCDNLQPIKMLIGIMDAQVGQVPHALRYVRCVGFNETFTDGRAFDKLSQLVDGTYQGIDAEGQYGNDPYPVLDGTINLSTGAYRDTYDALMTHYPKLKLNIAKWWIRFEDPEVKRICVENWDKDGDGELSMEEAASVSSIGTIFRGNIKIKDFSAFTFFTEIKGNEGGIFDGCKNLEKIAIPTGYTLQHTMFSNCIRLKEVIFPVNMKSSPVLYETFSHCIALKVLDFPETFTGIINSGTFRGVTAILIFRAQTVVKFERYAGWPFFYKGNNIYVPDSLVEKYKITDGWNDKSECIKPLSEYQG
;
A
#
# COMPACT_ATOMS: atom_id res chain seq x y z
N MET A 1 -36.20 46.94 -30.86
CA MET A 1 -36.49 46.60 -32.27
C MET A 1 -37.98 46.61 -32.65
N ALA A 2 -38.93 46.69 -31.71
CA ALA A 2 -40.38 46.62 -32.01
C ALA A 2 -40.96 47.76 -32.88
N LYS A 3 -40.21 48.86 -33.13
CA LYS A 3 -40.66 50.02 -33.93
C LYS A 3 -39.88 50.22 -35.25
N SER A 4 -39.04 49.26 -35.66
CA SER A 4 -38.30 49.36 -36.93
C SER A 4 -39.22 49.04 -38.12
N LYS A 5 -39.20 49.89 -39.17
CA LYS A 5 -39.84 49.58 -40.47
C LYS A 5 -39.15 48.42 -41.21
N TRP A 6 -37.89 48.14 -40.86
CA TRP A 6 -37.14 46.99 -41.35
C TRP A 6 -37.32 45.84 -40.37
N LYS A 7 -37.96 44.77 -40.83
CA LYS A 7 -37.99 43.48 -40.14
C LYS A 7 -37.00 42.56 -40.86
N PHE A 8 -35.94 42.14 -40.19
CA PHE A 8 -35.14 41.02 -40.67
C PHE A 8 -36.01 39.77 -40.59
N ARG A 9 -36.40 39.20 -41.74
CA ARG A 9 -36.91 37.84 -41.77
C ARG A 9 -35.71 36.92 -41.69
N GLN A 10 -35.79 35.91 -40.81
CA GLN A 10 -34.84 34.81 -40.83
C GLN A 10 -35.17 33.94 -42.04
N ASP A 11 -34.23 33.89 -42.97
CA ASP A 11 -34.17 32.94 -44.07
C ASP A 11 -32.81 32.23 -43.93
N ASP A 12 -32.75 30.94 -44.23
CA ASP A 12 -31.49 30.16 -44.26
C ASP A 12 -30.71 30.07 -42.91
N LEU A 13 -31.34 29.44 -41.89
CA LEU A 13 -30.73 29.20 -40.57
C LEU A 13 -29.75 28.00 -40.53
N ASP A 14 -29.55 27.31 -41.65
CA ASP A 14 -28.50 26.29 -41.79
C ASP A 14 -27.10 26.86 -41.49
N THR A 15 -26.98 28.19 -41.48
CA THR A 15 -25.78 28.95 -41.11
C THR A 15 -25.45 28.99 -39.61
N ILE A 16 -26.34 28.52 -38.73
CA ILE A 16 -26.18 28.66 -37.27
C ILE A 16 -25.64 27.38 -36.60
N PHE A 17 -25.87 26.22 -37.22
CA PHE A 17 -25.63 24.90 -36.63
C PHE A 17 -24.66 24.04 -37.45
N THR A 18 -24.62 22.74 -37.14
CA THR A 18 -23.71 21.75 -37.73
C THR A 18 -24.06 21.36 -39.18
N VAL A 19 -25.30 21.62 -39.60
CA VAL A 19 -25.87 21.15 -40.87
C VAL A 19 -25.55 22.12 -42.02
N ILE A 20 -25.24 21.58 -43.21
CA ILE A 20 -25.11 22.35 -44.46
C ILE A 20 -26.42 22.31 -45.26
N ASN A 21 -26.55 23.13 -46.29
CA ASN A 21 -27.68 23.19 -47.22
C ASN A 21 -28.13 21.83 -47.81
N GLN A 22 -27.25 20.83 -47.88
CA GLN A 22 -27.59 19.46 -48.30
C GLN A 22 -28.15 18.58 -47.18
N GLY A 23 -28.38 19.13 -45.98
CA GLY A 23 -28.73 18.33 -44.81
C GLY A 23 -27.57 17.44 -44.37
N LEU A 24 -26.31 17.85 -44.42
CA LEU A 24 -25.21 17.02 -43.90
C LEU A 24 -24.54 17.68 -42.70
N MET A 25 -24.25 16.93 -41.64
CA MET A 25 -23.54 17.44 -40.45
C MET A 25 -22.04 17.59 -40.72
N LYS A 26 -21.67 18.53 -41.60
CA LYS A 26 -20.29 18.74 -42.04
C LYS A 26 -19.57 19.89 -41.34
N LYS A 27 -20.28 20.82 -40.68
CA LYS A 27 -19.64 22.01 -40.10
C LYS A 27 -19.04 21.68 -38.73
N PRO A 28 -17.70 21.71 -38.55
CA PRO A 28 -17.12 21.49 -37.23
C PRO A 28 -17.47 22.64 -36.29
N TYR A 29 -17.54 22.39 -34.98
CA TYR A 29 -17.84 23.44 -33.99
C TYR A 29 -16.78 24.55 -33.96
N SER A 30 -15.57 24.29 -34.45
CA SER A 30 -14.50 25.28 -34.50
C SER A 30 -14.56 26.16 -35.73
N VAL A 31 -15.47 25.91 -36.68
CA VAL A 31 -15.49 26.54 -38.01
C VAL A 31 -15.39 28.07 -37.95
N GLU A 32 -14.55 28.64 -38.81
CA GLU A 32 -14.38 30.08 -39.02
C GLU A 32 -14.71 30.49 -40.45
N TYR A 33 -14.80 31.80 -40.69
CA TYR A 33 -15.29 32.37 -41.94
C TYR A 33 -14.47 31.93 -43.17
N HIS A 34 -13.15 31.83 -43.01
CA HIS A 34 -12.21 31.45 -44.07
C HIS A 34 -11.85 29.95 -44.09
N ASP A 35 -12.54 29.11 -43.30
CA ASP A 35 -12.29 27.67 -43.33
C ASP A 35 -12.81 27.05 -44.63
N THR A 36 -12.08 26.05 -45.12
CA THR A 36 -12.44 25.23 -46.30
C THR A 36 -12.62 23.77 -45.89
N TYR A 37 -13.41 23.03 -46.66
CA TYR A 37 -13.47 21.56 -46.59
C TYR A 37 -12.21 20.93 -47.20
N ASP A 38 -12.05 19.60 -47.06
CA ASP A 38 -10.89 18.86 -47.57
C ASP A 38 -10.72 18.95 -49.10
N ASP A 39 -11.80 19.24 -49.82
CA ASP A 39 -11.80 19.47 -51.28
C ASP A 39 -11.45 20.92 -51.67
N GLY A 40 -11.13 21.78 -50.69
CA GLY A 40 -10.80 23.20 -50.89
C GLY A 40 -12.01 24.12 -51.05
N THR A 41 -13.24 23.60 -50.97
CA THR A 41 -14.44 24.44 -51.07
C THR A 41 -14.66 25.23 -49.76
N PRO A 42 -14.98 26.54 -49.83
CA PRO A 42 -15.27 27.32 -48.62
C PRO A 42 -16.45 26.77 -47.84
N VAL A 43 -16.34 26.73 -46.51
CA VAL A 43 -17.44 26.30 -45.64
C VAL A 43 -18.58 27.33 -45.64
N TRP A 44 -18.24 28.61 -45.78
CA TRP A 44 -19.21 29.71 -45.80
C TRP A 44 -19.31 30.34 -47.18
N ASN A 45 -20.55 30.44 -47.66
CA ASN A 45 -20.85 31.25 -48.83
C ASN A 45 -20.51 32.73 -48.53
N GLY A 46 -19.77 33.35 -49.46
CA GLY A 46 -19.30 34.73 -49.31
C GLY A 46 -17.87 34.89 -48.79
N GLU A 47 -17.13 33.81 -48.52
CA GLU A 47 -15.71 33.85 -48.12
C GLU A 47 -14.84 34.71 -49.08
N LYS A 48 -15.15 34.66 -50.38
CA LYS A 48 -14.47 35.45 -51.43
C LYS A 48 -14.96 36.90 -51.53
N SER A 49 -15.82 37.36 -50.63
CA SER A 49 -16.37 38.72 -50.65
C SER A 49 -15.30 39.74 -50.32
N VAL A 50 -14.91 40.53 -51.32
CA VAL A 50 -13.93 41.62 -51.15
C VAL A 50 -14.38 42.61 -50.07
N LEU A 51 -15.68 42.96 -50.03
CA LEU A 51 -16.20 43.89 -49.03
C LEU A 51 -16.01 43.35 -47.61
N TRP A 52 -16.41 42.10 -47.36
CA TRP A 52 -16.30 41.52 -46.01
C TRP A 52 -14.84 41.36 -45.61
N ASN A 53 -13.98 40.93 -46.53
CA ASN A 53 -12.55 40.75 -46.28
C ASN A 53 -11.84 42.08 -45.96
N LEU A 54 -12.22 43.18 -46.62
CA LEU A 54 -11.72 44.51 -46.29
C LEU A 54 -12.24 45.00 -44.92
N MET A 55 -13.51 44.74 -44.60
CA MET A 55 -14.08 45.06 -43.28
C MET A 55 -13.40 44.27 -42.16
N GLU A 56 -13.02 43.02 -42.42
CA GLU A 56 -12.28 42.19 -41.47
C GLU A 56 -10.91 42.77 -41.13
N GLN A 57 -10.20 43.27 -42.15
CA GLN A 57 -8.87 43.87 -42.02
C GLN A 57 -8.92 45.27 -41.40
N ALA A 58 -9.94 46.06 -41.73
CA ALA A 58 -10.05 47.45 -41.27
C ALA A 58 -10.47 47.58 -39.80
N TYR A 59 -11.27 46.64 -39.27
CA TYR A 59 -11.89 46.76 -37.94
C TYR A 59 -11.73 45.50 -37.05
N PRO A 60 -10.52 44.97 -36.87
CA PRO A 60 -10.33 43.72 -36.13
C PRO A 60 -10.76 43.84 -34.66
N GLU A 61 -10.51 44.98 -34.01
CA GLU A 61 -10.83 45.20 -32.61
C GLU A 61 -12.32 45.46 -32.38
N GLU A 62 -12.94 46.32 -33.19
CA GLU A 62 -14.36 46.65 -33.08
C GLU A 62 -15.23 45.42 -33.34
N ARG A 63 -14.81 44.55 -34.28
CA ARG A 63 -15.48 43.25 -34.50
C ARG A 63 -15.41 42.36 -33.27
N ALA A 64 -14.24 42.24 -32.64
CA ALA A 64 -14.10 41.46 -31.41
C ALA A 64 -14.92 42.06 -30.25
N GLN A 65 -14.96 43.39 -30.12
CA GLN A 65 -15.81 44.08 -29.15
C GLN A 65 -17.30 43.86 -29.44
N MET A 66 -17.72 43.92 -30.70
CA MET A 66 -19.08 43.63 -31.12
C MET A 66 -19.48 42.21 -30.76
N MET A 67 -18.63 41.22 -31.04
CA MET A 67 -18.88 39.82 -30.67
C MET A 67 -19.02 39.64 -29.15
N ARG A 68 -18.18 40.30 -28.33
CA ARG A 68 -18.33 40.28 -26.87
C ARG A 68 -19.65 40.89 -26.41
N ARG A 69 -20.09 42.01 -27.00
CA ARG A 69 -21.42 42.60 -26.72
C ARG A 69 -22.56 41.66 -27.10
N MET A 70 -22.44 40.95 -28.23
CA MET A 70 -23.42 39.95 -28.65
C MET A 70 -23.51 38.80 -27.65
N LEU A 71 -22.38 38.22 -27.24
CA LEU A 71 -22.33 37.14 -26.25
C LEU A 71 -22.92 37.58 -24.90
N ALA A 72 -22.55 38.75 -24.39
CA ALA A 72 -23.13 39.31 -23.16
C ALA A 72 -24.65 39.47 -23.27
N LYS A 73 -25.15 39.96 -24.41
CA LYS A 73 -26.59 40.10 -24.63
C LYS A 73 -27.30 38.75 -24.76
N MET A 74 -26.65 37.74 -25.33
CA MET A 74 -27.17 36.37 -25.37
C MET A 74 -27.36 35.81 -23.96
N GLU A 75 -26.38 35.99 -23.05
CA GLU A 75 -26.53 35.57 -21.65
C GLU A 75 -27.76 36.22 -20.98
N GLU A 76 -27.93 37.53 -21.16
CA GLU A 76 -29.08 38.28 -20.64
C GLU A 76 -30.40 37.73 -21.18
N LEU A 77 -30.49 37.50 -22.50
CA LEU A 77 -31.69 37.00 -23.16
C LEU A 77 -32.02 35.54 -22.81
N GLY A 78 -30.99 34.74 -22.53
CA GLY A 78 -31.13 33.37 -22.03
C GLY A 78 -31.86 33.31 -20.69
N GLY A 79 -31.70 34.33 -19.84
CA GLY A 79 -32.47 34.51 -18.60
C GLY A 79 -31.96 33.71 -17.39
N LEU A 80 -30.91 32.91 -17.56
CA LEU A 80 -30.28 32.17 -16.47
C LEU A 80 -29.43 33.12 -15.59
N GLN A 81 -29.83 33.31 -14.33
CA GLN A 81 -29.20 34.30 -13.45
C GLN A 81 -27.91 33.79 -12.79
N LYS A 82 -27.84 32.51 -12.42
CA LYS A 82 -26.70 31.88 -11.73
C LYS A 82 -26.10 30.76 -12.59
N GLY A 83 -24.79 30.59 -12.52
CA GLY A 83 -24.04 29.59 -13.30
C GLY A 83 -22.89 30.22 -14.10
N SER A 84 -22.08 29.36 -14.72
CA SER A 84 -20.94 29.77 -15.55
C SER A 84 -21.40 30.48 -16.83
N HIS A 85 -20.49 31.24 -17.45
CA HIS A 85 -20.75 31.88 -18.74
C HIS A 85 -21.18 30.88 -19.81
N GLN A 86 -20.56 29.69 -19.83
CA GLN A 86 -20.97 28.61 -20.72
C GLN A 86 -22.43 28.18 -20.50
N GLN A 87 -22.87 28.04 -19.24
CA GLN A 87 -24.25 27.66 -18.91
C GLN A 87 -25.25 28.75 -19.30
N LYS A 88 -24.91 30.02 -19.08
CA LYS A 88 -25.75 31.17 -19.44
C LYS A 88 -25.91 31.31 -20.96
N LEU A 89 -24.81 31.18 -21.70
CA LEU A 89 -24.86 31.16 -23.16
C LEU A 89 -25.63 29.95 -23.68
N PHE A 90 -25.48 28.78 -23.07
CA PHE A 90 -26.25 27.59 -23.47
C PHE A 90 -27.75 27.79 -23.21
N ALA A 91 -28.14 28.46 -22.13
CA ALA A 91 -29.55 28.77 -21.83
C ALA A 91 -30.21 29.62 -22.92
N PHE A 92 -29.48 30.50 -23.60
CA PHE A 92 -29.97 31.22 -24.78
C PHE A 92 -30.35 30.25 -25.90
N PHE A 93 -29.45 29.31 -26.24
CA PHE A 93 -29.73 28.31 -27.27
C PHE A 93 -30.88 27.37 -26.87
N ALA A 94 -30.91 26.94 -25.60
CA ALA A 94 -31.99 26.12 -25.08
C ALA A 94 -33.35 26.82 -25.24
N LYS A 95 -33.43 28.11 -24.89
CA LYS A 95 -34.66 28.88 -24.92
C LYS A 95 -35.15 29.18 -26.34
N TYR A 96 -34.26 29.64 -27.23
CA TYR A 96 -34.64 30.16 -28.54
C TYR A 96 -34.56 29.14 -29.67
N TYR A 97 -33.80 28.06 -29.52
CA TYR A 97 -33.57 27.08 -30.58
C TYR A 97 -34.00 25.66 -30.17
N PHE A 98 -33.55 25.15 -29.02
CA PHE A 98 -33.84 23.77 -28.66
C PHE A 98 -35.25 23.54 -28.09
N SER A 99 -35.90 24.59 -27.55
CA SER A 99 -37.26 24.52 -26.99
C SER A 99 -38.35 24.11 -27.99
N VAL A 100 -38.06 24.21 -29.30
CA VAL A 100 -38.99 23.77 -30.36
C VAL A 100 -38.68 22.37 -30.86
N ILE A 101 -37.44 21.88 -30.72
CA ILE A 101 -37.02 20.56 -31.24
C ILE A 101 -37.78 19.44 -30.54
N ASP A 102 -37.99 19.56 -29.23
CA ASP A 102 -38.75 18.58 -28.43
C ASP A 102 -40.22 18.43 -28.85
N LYS A 103 -40.73 19.32 -29.72
CA LYS A 103 -42.09 19.25 -30.26
C LYS A 103 -42.21 18.32 -31.47
N PHE A 104 -41.09 17.83 -32.03
CA PHE A 104 -41.07 16.97 -33.21
C PHE A 104 -40.65 15.55 -32.83
N SER A 105 -41.35 14.55 -33.38
CA SER A 105 -40.99 13.14 -33.17
C SER A 105 -39.74 12.81 -33.97
N SER A 106 -38.69 12.31 -33.31
CA SER A 106 -37.49 11.78 -33.98
C SER A 106 -37.84 10.67 -34.98
N MET A 107 -38.87 9.87 -34.69
CA MET A 107 -39.35 8.81 -35.57
C MET A 107 -39.91 9.38 -36.88
N LEU A 108 -40.77 10.41 -36.81
CA LEU A 108 -41.27 11.12 -38.00
C LEU A 108 -40.15 11.82 -38.77
N TYR A 109 -39.22 12.47 -38.07
CA TYR A 109 -38.05 13.12 -38.68
C TYR A 109 -37.21 12.13 -39.49
N ASN A 110 -36.94 10.93 -38.95
CA ASN A 110 -36.20 9.89 -39.68
C ASN A 110 -37.01 9.28 -40.84
N GLU A 111 -38.33 9.08 -40.70
CA GLU A 111 -39.15 8.56 -41.80
C GLU A 111 -39.22 9.53 -42.99
N ASP A 112 -39.32 10.84 -42.73
CA ASP A 112 -39.26 11.87 -43.77
C ASP A 112 -37.89 11.85 -44.47
N GLY A 113 -36.82 11.74 -43.68
CA GLY A 113 -35.44 11.57 -44.14
C GLY A 113 -35.21 10.44 -45.14
N LYS A 114 -35.84 9.27 -44.91
CA LYS A 114 -35.73 8.10 -45.81
C LYS A 114 -36.25 8.37 -47.22
N LEU A 115 -37.20 9.29 -47.39
CA LEU A 115 -37.72 9.63 -48.72
C LEU A 115 -36.62 10.26 -49.59
N TYR A 116 -35.82 11.15 -49.01
CA TYR A 116 -34.73 11.80 -49.70
C TYR A 116 -33.53 10.87 -49.91
N GLU A 117 -33.25 9.95 -48.99
CA GLU A 117 -32.23 8.91 -49.19
C GLU A 117 -32.53 8.02 -50.40
N LYS A 118 -33.80 7.67 -50.62
CA LYS A 118 -34.22 6.94 -51.83
C LYS A 118 -33.94 7.74 -53.11
N MET A 119 -34.13 9.06 -53.09
CA MET A 119 -33.81 9.92 -54.23
C MET A 119 -32.31 9.99 -54.48
N LYS A 120 -31.48 10.02 -53.42
CA LYS A 120 -30.02 9.95 -53.56
C LYS A 120 -29.58 8.62 -54.19
N LEU A 121 -30.17 7.50 -53.77
CA LEU A 121 -29.91 6.19 -54.39
C LEU A 121 -30.33 6.15 -55.86
N ALA A 122 -31.49 6.73 -56.20
CA ALA A 122 -31.96 6.84 -57.58
C ALA A 122 -31.02 7.72 -58.44
N MET A 123 -30.47 8.81 -57.88
CA MET A 123 -29.43 9.60 -58.56
C MET A 123 -28.16 8.79 -58.82
N LEU A 124 -27.67 8.05 -57.82
CA LEU A 124 -26.48 7.20 -57.97
C LEU A 124 -26.68 6.06 -58.99
N GLN A 125 -27.93 5.59 -59.14
CA GLN A 125 -28.31 4.59 -60.15
C GLN A 125 -28.59 5.20 -61.54
N GLY A 126 -28.56 6.52 -61.68
CA GLY A 126 -28.84 7.22 -62.93
C GLY A 126 -30.33 7.21 -63.34
N THR A 127 -31.24 6.83 -62.44
CA THR A 127 -32.69 6.77 -62.70
C THR A 127 -33.43 8.06 -62.32
N TYR A 128 -32.72 9.01 -61.72
CA TYR A 128 -33.22 10.32 -61.32
C TYR A 128 -32.10 11.36 -61.45
N THR A 129 -32.44 12.58 -61.85
CA THR A 129 -31.50 13.70 -61.96
C THR A 129 -32.13 14.95 -61.36
N ASN A 130 -31.37 15.68 -60.54
CA ASN A 130 -31.77 16.95 -59.97
C ASN A 130 -30.59 17.93 -60.03
N ASP A 131 -30.88 19.23 -60.10
CA ASP A 131 -29.85 20.28 -60.13
C ASP A 131 -29.11 20.39 -58.78
N THR A 132 -29.75 19.95 -57.70
CA THR A 132 -29.18 19.93 -56.34
C THR A 132 -29.19 18.52 -55.77
N ASP A 133 -28.14 18.17 -55.04
CA ASP A 133 -28.06 16.88 -54.37
C ASP A 133 -29.22 16.71 -53.35
N PRO A 134 -29.97 15.58 -53.34
CA PRO A 134 -31.07 15.36 -52.41
C PRO A 134 -30.63 15.40 -50.96
N LEU A 135 -31.53 15.87 -50.08
CA LEU A 135 -31.32 15.98 -48.63
C LEU A 135 -31.18 14.60 -47.96
N GLY A 136 -30.03 13.95 -47.95
CA GLY A 136 -29.90 12.64 -47.29
C GLY A 136 -29.82 12.75 -45.75
N GLN A 137 -30.89 12.46 -44.98
CA GLN A 137 -30.78 12.35 -43.51
C GLN A 137 -31.77 11.40 -42.82
N SER A 138 -31.31 10.23 -42.37
CA SER A 138 -31.73 9.63 -41.10
C SER A 138 -30.62 9.82 -40.05
N LEU A 139 -30.75 10.84 -39.18
CA LEU A 139 -29.72 11.23 -38.18
C LEU A 139 -30.06 10.91 -36.73
N GLY A 140 -31.06 10.05 -36.49
CA GLY A 140 -31.54 9.78 -35.14
C GLY A 140 -32.35 10.96 -34.61
N ASP A 141 -32.08 11.42 -33.38
CA ASP A 141 -32.89 12.48 -32.75
C ASP A 141 -32.60 13.90 -33.26
N GLY A 142 -31.50 14.12 -33.99
CA GLY A 142 -31.02 15.43 -34.48
C GLY A 142 -30.58 16.40 -33.37
N GLN A 143 -31.27 16.40 -32.23
CA GLN A 143 -31.02 17.26 -31.09
C GLN A 143 -29.67 16.99 -30.41
N SER A 144 -29.35 15.72 -30.17
CA SER A 144 -28.13 15.33 -29.45
C SER A 144 -26.85 15.87 -30.10
N PRO A 145 -26.62 15.69 -31.42
CA PRO A 145 -25.43 16.24 -32.07
C PRO A 145 -25.41 17.77 -32.10
N GLU A 146 -26.55 18.45 -32.29
CA GLU A 146 -26.62 19.92 -32.26
C GLU A 146 -26.31 20.49 -30.86
N VAL A 147 -26.87 19.89 -29.82
CA VAL A 147 -26.58 20.26 -28.42
C VAL A 147 -25.10 20.09 -28.12
N ALA A 148 -24.49 18.97 -28.54
CA ALA A 148 -23.06 18.75 -28.37
C ALA A 148 -22.22 19.77 -29.16
N TRP A 149 -22.63 20.09 -30.39
CA TRP A 149 -21.98 21.09 -31.24
C TRP A 149 -22.03 22.48 -30.60
N VAL A 150 -23.20 22.93 -30.13
CA VAL A 150 -23.37 24.24 -29.49
C VAL A 150 -22.56 24.35 -28.21
N LYS A 151 -22.55 23.31 -27.35
CA LYS A 151 -21.73 23.30 -26.13
C LYS A 151 -20.24 23.52 -26.43
N LYS A 152 -19.72 22.87 -27.47
CA LYS A 152 -18.33 23.05 -27.93
C LYS A 152 -18.14 24.40 -28.62
N ARG A 153 -19.08 24.86 -29.44
CA ARG A 153 -19.03 26.15 -30.14
C ARG A 153 -18.98 27.32 -29.17
N ILE A 154 -19.77 27.29 -28.11
CA ILE A 154 -19.75 28.30 -27.05
C ILE A 154 -18.34 28.42 -26.48
N GLN A 155 -17.75 27.29 -26.07
CA GLN A 155 -16.39 27.27 -25.51
C GLN A 155 -15.36 27.82 -26.50
N TYR A 156 -15.46 27.42 -27.76
CA TYR A 156 -14.60 27.91 -28.84
C TYR A 156 -14.71 29.44 -29.02
N LEU A 157 -15.93 29.98 -29.12
CA LEU A 157 -16.18 31.41 -29.32
C LEU A 157 -15.72 32.23 -28.12
N MET A 158 -15.94 31.75 -26.90
CA MET A 158 -15.43 32.37 -25.68
C MET A 158 -13.90 32.49 -25.73
N SER A 159 -13.19 31.44 -26.15
CA SER A 159 -11.73 31.46 -26.31
C SER A 159 -11.26 32.43 -27.39
N LYS A 160 -11.92 32.45 -28.55
CA LYS A 160 -11.56 33.31 -29.68
C LYS A 160 -11.71 34.79 -29.32
N TYR A 161 -12.79 35.16 -28.64
CA TYR A 161 -13.12 36.56 -28.38
C TYR A 161 -12.83 37.02 -26.95
N SER A 162 -12.09 36.22 -26.16
CA SER A 162 -11.71 36.54 -24.78
C SER A 162 -12.91 36.94 -23.93
N PHE A 163 -13.92 36.07 -23.88
CA PHE A 163 -15.18 36.29 -23.18
C PHE A 163 -15.39 35.27 -22.05
N GLY A 164 -16.07 35.70 -20.98
CA GLY A 164 -16.38 34.87 -19.82
C GLY A 164 -15.11 34.34 -19.14
N ASP A 165 -14.95 33.02 -19.09
CA ASP A 165 -13.80 32.34 -18.48
C ASP A 165 -12.45 32.68 -19.13
N TYR A 166 -12.46 33.30 -20.31
CA TYR A 166 -11.28 33.76 -21.06
C TYR A 166 -11.04 35.28 -20.96
N ASP A 167 -11.87 35.99 -20.20
CA ASP A 167 -11.64 37.40 -19.90
C ASP A 167 -10.50 37.56 -18.87
N ALA A 168 -9.75 38.65 -18.95
CA ALA A 168 -8.61 38.91 -18.06
C ALA A 168 -9.01 38.95 -16.57
N LYS A 169 -10.20 39.46 -16.25
CA LYS A 169 -10.67 39.69 -14.87
C LYS A 169 -11.34 38.46 -14.25
N THR A 170 -11.72 37.47 -15.05
CA THR A 170 -12.37 36.25 -14.55
C THR A 170 -11.34 35.36 -13.87
N ALA A 171 -11.57 35.07 -12.58
CA ALA A 171 -10.74 34.16 -11.78
C ALA A 171 -11.29 32.73 -11.76
N GLU A 172 -12.61 32.57 -11.97
CA GLU A 172 -13.25 31.26 -12.00
C GLU A 172 -12.66 30.38 -13.12
N GLY A 173 -12.27 29.15 -12.79
CA GLY A 173 -11.68 28.23 -13.77
C GLY A 173 -10.28 28.59 -14.25
N ALA A 174 -9.60 29.59 -13.67
CA ALA A 174 -8.22 29.97 -14.01
C ALA A 174 -7.17 29.45 -12.99
N ILE A 175 -6.05 28.92 -13.48
CA ILE A 175 -4.84 28.70 -12.68
C ILE A 175 -4.12 30.03 -12.56
N THR A 176 -3.85 30.48 -11.35
CA THR A 176 -3.34 31.83 -11.12
C THR A 176 -2.06 31.79 -10.28
N VAL A 177 -1.02 32.42 -10.79
CA VAL A 177 0.31 32.46 -10.17
C VAL A 177 0.89 33.87 -10.20
N ARG A 178 1.81 34.12 -9.30
CA ARG A 178 2.70 35.28 -9.35
C ARG A 178 4.07 34.79 -9.78
N THR A 179 4.60 35.38 -10.83
CA THR A 179 5.91 35.01 -11.37
C THR A 179 6.79 36.25 -11.48
N SER A 180 8.05 36.12 -11.08
CA SER A 180 9.07 37.16 -11.26
C SER A 180 9.99 36.82 -12.42
N ALA A 181 10.55 37.85 -13.06
CA ALA A 181 11.41 37.73 -14.24
C ALA A 181 12.74 37.04 -13.91
N GLN A 182 12.81 35.72 -13.86
CA GLN A 182 14.10 34.98 -13.77
C GLN A 182 14.07 33.57 -14.42
N ALA A 183 13.15 33.32 -15.37
CA ALA A 183 13.13 32.03 -16.09
C ALA A 183 14.37 31.85 -16.99
N ASP A 184 14.86 32.93 -17.62
CA ASP A 184 16.07 32.95 -18.44
C ASP A 184 16.80 34.29 -18.27
N ALA A 185 18.07 34.27 -17.85
CA ALA A 185 18.89 35.46 -17.63
C ALA A 185 19.22 36.22 -18.93
N THR A 186 18.90 35.65 -20.10
CA THR A 186 19.21 36.24 -21.41
C THR A 186 18.04 36.88 -22.14
N THR A 187 16.77 36.54 -21.84
CA THR A 187 15.62 37.01 -22.65
C THR A 187 14.49 37.71 -21.89
N ASN A 188 14.47 37.72 -20.54
CA ASN A 188 13.37 38.31 -19.74
C ASN A 188 11.96 37.85 -20.17
N SER A 189 11.80 36.62 -20.68
CA SER A 189 10.50 36.10 -21.17
C SER A 189 10.17 34.73 -20.56
N ILE A 190 8.89 34.42 -20.39
CA ILE A 190 8.39 33.07 -20.08
C ILE A 190 7.64 32.52 -21.29
N THR A 191 7.87 31.26 -21.65
CA THR A 191 7.15 30.58 -22.74
C THR A 191 6.24 29.50 -22.18
N LEU A 192 4.94 29.78 -22.09
CA LEU A 192 3.96 28.81 -21.62
C LEU A 192 3.56 27.84 -22.73
N ARG A 193 3.56 26.54 -22.43
CA ARG A 193 3.20 25.46 -23.35
C ARG A 193 1.87 24.83 -22.93
N LEU A 194 0.76 25.33 -23.47
CA LEU A 194 -0.58 24.89 -23.10
C LEU A 194 -1.14 23.91 -24.12
N THR A 195 -1.65 22.76 -23.69
CA THR A 195 -2.27 21.76 -24.57
C THR A 195 -3.77 21.71 -24.32
N PRO A 196 -4.63 22.15 -25.25
CA PRO A 196 -6.06 22.18 -25.04
C PRO A 196 -6.72 20.80 -25.26
N ALA A 197 -7.81 20.53 -24.53
CA ALA A 197 -8.60 19.30 -24.63
C ALA A 197 -9.59 19.28 -25.80
N MET A 198 -9.77 20.42 -26.46
CA MET A 198 -10.58 20.57 -27.66
C MET A 198 -9.91 21.64 -28.54
N LYS A 199 -10.20 21.67 -29.84
CA LYS A 199 -9.75 22.77 -30.70
C LYS A 199 -10.27 24.11 -30.16
N LEU A 200 -9.40 25.04 -29.79
CA LEU A 200 -9.71 26.37 -29.25
C LEU A 200 -8.47 27.29 -29.32
N TYR A 201 -8.57 28.50 -28.78
CA TYR A 201 -7.45 29.41 -28.58
C TYR A 201 -7.00 29.42 -27.12
N PRO A 202 -5.90 28.74 -26.75
CA PRO A 202 -5.38 28.81 -25.38
C PRO A 202 -5.10 30.26 -25.00
N THR A 203 -5.50 30.66 -23.82
CA THR A 203 -5.47 32.06 -23.41
C THR A 203 -4.88 32.18 -22.02
N ILE A 204 -4.07 33.21 -21.82
CA ILE A 204 -3.56 33.62 -20.52
C ILE A 204 -3.88 35.10 -20.32
N ALA A 205 -3.87 35.56 -19.07
CA ALA A 205 -3.78 36.98 -18.77
C ALA A 205 -2.53 37.24 -17.93
N TYR A 206 -1.79 38.29 -18.28
CA TYR A 206 -0.65 38.79 -17.53
C TYR A 206 -0.97 40.23 -17.09
N GLY A 207 -1.20 40.41 -15.79
CA GLY A 207 -1.82 41.62 -15.26
C GLY A 207 -3.21 41.84 -15.87
N THR A 208 -3.41 42.98 -16.52
CA THR A 208 -4.67 43.32 -17.23
C THR A 208 -4.64 42.95 -18.71
N THR A 209 -3.51 42.49 -19.22
CA THR A 209 -3.30 42.18 -20.65
C THR A 209 -3.70 40.75 -20.93
N ILE A 210 -4.62 40.56 -21.87
CA ILE A 210 -4.99 39.24 -22.38
C ILE A 210 -4.04 38.83 -23.51
N MET A 211 -3.49 37.62 -23.44
CA MET A 211 -2.63 37.08 -24.49
C MET A 211 -3.24 35.76 -24.97
N ARG A 212 -3.59 35.75 -26.25
CA ARG A 212 -4.26 34.61 -26.90
C ARG A 212 -3.24 33.90 -27.79
N GLY A 213 -3.07 32.60 -27.57
CA GLY A 213 -2.25 31.74 -28.41
C GLY A 213 -2.86 31.50 -29.80
N ALA A 214 -2.21 30.67 -30.59
CA ALA A 214 -2.70 30.26 -31.90
C ALA A 214 -3.95 29.37 -31.79
N ARG A 215 -4.73 29.30 -32.89
CA ARG A 215 -5.84 28.35 -33.02
C ARG A 215 -5.27 26.94 -33.02
N THR A 216 -5.46 26.21 -31.93
CA THR A 216 -4.73 24.97 -31.68
C THR A 216 -5.67 23.79 -31.61
N ASP A 217 -5.33 22.71 -32.32
CA ASP A 217 -6.08 21.45 -32.29
C ASP A 217 -6.00 20.75 -30.92
N ALA A 218 -7.02 19.97 -30.60
CA ALA A 218 -7.04 19.20 -29.36
C ALA A 218 -5.80 18.30 -29.24
N GLY A 219 -5.15 18.31 -28.08
CA GLY A 219 -3.95 17.50 -27.83
C GLY A 219 -2.66 18.01 -28.49
N LYS A 220 -2.69 19.15 -29.21
CA LYS A 220 -1.48 19.78 -29.74
C LYS A 220 -1.02 20.92 -28.81
N PRO A 221 0.28 21.07 -28.56
CA PRO A 221 0.77 22.16 -27.71
C PRO A 221 0.66 23.50 -28.42
N CYS A 222 0.33 24.55 -27.67
CA CYS A 222 0.37 25.94 -28.08
C CYS A 222 1.40 26.68 -27.21
N GLU A 223 2.33 27.37 -27.86
CA GLU A 223 3.28 28.24 -27.15
C GLU A 223 2.72 29.66 -27.05
N ILE A 224 2.84 30.26 -25.87
CA ILE A 224 2.52 31.67 -25.62
C ILE A 224 3.72 32.29 -24.90
N VAL A 225 4.37 33.23 -25.57
CA VAL A 225 5.52 33.96 -25.03
C VAL A 225 5.01 35.19 -24.28
N VAL A 226 5.48 35.35 -23.06
CA VAL A 226 5.18 36.49 -22.18
C VAL A 226 6.47 37.22 -21.90
N ASP A 227 6.58 38.44 -22.39
CA ASP A 227 7.70 39.32 -22.07
C ASP A 227 7.50 39.91 -20.67
N ILE A 228 8.45 39.66 -19.78
CA ILE A 228 8.42 40.13 -18.40
C ILE A 228 9.24 41.41 -18.30
N ASN A 229 8.55 42.54 -18.38
CA ASN A 229 9.17 43.87 -18.26
C ASN A 229 9.24 44.31 -16.78
N GLY A 230 10.41 44.18 -16.16
CA GLY A 230 10.76 44.83 -14.89
C GLY A 230 10.57 44.01 -13.61
N THR A 231 10.75 44.68 -12.46
CA THR A 231 10.74 44.13 -11.09
C THR A 231 9.34 43.83 -10.53
N SER A 232 8.28 43.87 -11.35
CA SER A 232 6.90 43.85 -10.86
C SER A 232 6.34 42.44 -10.67
N ASP A 233 5.78 42.21 -9.49
CA ASP A 233 4.96 41.07 -9.06
C ASP A 233 3.60 41.05 -9.79
N GLN A 234 3.61 40.78 -11.10
CA GLN A 234 2.39 40.69 -11.89
C GLN A 234 1.81 39.28 -11.86
N GLN A 235 0.48 39.24 -11.75
CA GLN A 235 -0.29 38.01 -11.75
C GLN A 235 -0.39 37.45 -13.17
N LEU A 236 0.07 36.21 -13.34
CA LEU A 236 -0.17 35.40 -14.51
C LEU A 236 -1.35 34.48 -14.23
N SER A 237 -2.31 34.41 -15.15
CA SER A 237 -3.43 33.48 -15.04
C SER A 237 -3.65 32.72 -16.34
N VAL A 238 -3.62 31.40 -16.26
CA VAL A 238 -4.01 30.50 -17.35
C VAL A 238 -5.53 30.37 -17.32
N LYS A 239 -6.19 30.80 -18.39
CA LYS A 239 -7.65 30.90 -18.43
C LYS A 239 -8.31 29.59 -18.87
N SER A 240 -9.47 29.30 -18.29
CA SER A 240 -10.31 28.13 -18.59
C SER A 240 -9.54 26.79 -18.53
N ALA A 241 -8.79 26.57 -17.44
CA ALA A 241 -7.92 25.42 -17.24
C ALA A 241 -8.66 24.06 -17.29
N ASP A 242 -9.97 24.04 -17.01
CA ASP A 242 -10.83 22.86 -17.20
C ASP A 242 -10.84 22.30 -18.63
N TYR A 243 -10.42 23.11 -19.62
CA TYR A 243 -10.34 22.73 -21.03
C TYR A 243 -8.89 22.53 -21.50
N LEU A 244 -7.95 22.38 -20.59
CA LEU A 244 -6.57 21.99 -20.87
C LEU A 244 -6.34 20.52 -20.48
N LEU A 245 -5.50 19.84 -21.26
CA LEU A 245 -4.95 18.51 -20.95
C LEU A 245 -3.61 18.62 -20.21
N ASP A 246 -2.84 19.68 -20.49
CA ASP A 246 -1.50 19.89 -19.95
C ASP A 246 -1.18 21.39 -19.94
N ILE A 247 -0.47 21.85 -18.91
CA ILE A 247 0.03 23.23 -18.77
C ILE A 247 1.52 23.37 -19.13
N GLY A 248 2.17 22.26 -19.47
CA GLY A 248 3.59 22.20 -19.82
C GLY A 248 4.47 21.93 -18.61
N ASP A 249 5.78 22.08 -18.81
CA ASP A 249 6.79 21.97 -17.76
C ASP A 249 7.00 23.34 -17.10
N TRP A 250 6.70 23.43 -15.81
CA TRP A 250 6.81 24.66 -15.02
C TRP A 250 7.98 24.63 -14.03
N SER A 251 8.80 23.57 -14.05
CA SER A 251 9.93 23.41 -13.11
C SER A 251 10.90 24.59 -13.13
N SER A 252 11.15 25.16 -14.31
CA SER A 252 12.03 26.31 -14.49
C SER A 252 11.43 27.67 -14.15
N TYR A 253 10.15 27.75 -13.74
CA TYR A 253 9.49 29.02 -13.46
C TYR A 253 9.66 29.42 -12.00
N VAL A 254 9.98 30.71 -11.79
CA VAL A 254 10.02 31.28 -10.45
C VAL A 254 8.59 31.64 -10.05
N ILE A 255 7.98 30.74 -9.28
CA ILE A 255 6.65 30.90 -8.69
C ILE A 255 6.78 30.68 -7.18
N ASN A 256 6.30 31.64 -6.40
CA ASN A 256 6.47 31.68 -4.94
C ASN A 256 5.12 31.66 -4.22
N GLY A 257 5.12 31.21 -2.96
CA GLY A 257 3.94 31.25 -2.09
C GLY A 257 3.00 30.07 -2.29
N ALA A 258 1.68 30.31 -2.22
CA ALA A 258 0.68 29.25 -2.38
C ALA A 258 0.27 29.08 -3.84
N LEU A 259 0.25 27.84 -4.33
CA LEU A 259 -0.22 27.49 -5.67
C LEU A 259 -1.52 26.70 -5.61
N SER A 260 -2.53 27.16 -6.35
CA SER A 260 -3.78 26.42 -6.55
C SER A 260 -3.89 26.00 -8.01
N ILE A 261 -3.92 24.69 -8.24
CA ILE A 261 -4.12 24.10 -9.56
C ILE A 261 -5.56 23.65 -9.69
N ILE A 262 -6.23 24.12 -10.73
CA ILE A 262 -7.55 23.66 -11.12
C ILE A 262 -7.55 23.19 -12.56
N GLY A 263 -8.33 22.16 -12.86
CA GLY A 263 -8.49 21.70 -14.22
C GLY A 263 -9.03 20.29 -14.31
N LYS A 264 -10.33 20.18 -14.62
CA LYS A 264 -11.07 18.92 -14.75
C LYS A 264 -10.44 17.92 -15.70
N ARG A 265 -9.77 18.38 -16.76
CA ARG A 265 -9.22 17.55 -17.84
C ARG A 265 -7.70 17.48 -17.84
N LEU A 266 -7.04 18.15 -16.88
CA LEU A 266 -5.59 18.08 -16.76
C LEU A 266 -5.17 16.66 -16.46
N LYS A 267 -4.23 16.14 -17.25
CA LYS A 267 -3.66 14.80 -17.11
C LYS A 267 -2.32 14.81 -16.42
N ARG A 268 -1.52 15.87 -16.62
CA ARG A 268 -0.18 15.98 -16.06
C ARG A 268 0.02 17.33 -15.38
N LEU A 269 0.68 17.31 -14.24
CA LEU A 269 1.17 18.48 -13.52
C LEU A 269 2.68 18.33 -13.30
N LYS A 270 3.49 19.04 -14.09
CA LYS A 270 4.95 19.04 -13.97
C LYS A 270 5.46 20.36 -13.40
N LEU A 271 5.68 20.38 -12.09
CA LEU A 271 6.20 21.52 -11.34
C LEU A 271 7.63 21.27 -10.84
N GLY A 272 8.05 20.02 -10.73
CA GLY A 272 9.39 19.60 -10.34
C GLY A 272 10.18 18.96 -11.48
N ASP A 273 11.40 18.53 -11.16
CA ASP A 273 12.27 17.74 -12.02
C ASP A 273 13.28 16.97 -11.16
N GLU A 274 13.68 15.78 -11.62
CA GLU A 274 14.74 14.98 -10.99
C GLU A 274 16.05 15.78 -10.79
N LYS A 275 16.32 16.74 -11.68
CA LYS A 275 17.49 17.63 -11.66
C LYS A 275 17.17 18.88 -10.86
N GLU A 276 17.57 18.90 -9.59
CA GLU A 276 17.39 20.02 -8.65
C GLU A 276 17.74 21.39 -9.27
N GLN A 277 18.83 21.48 -10.04
CA GLN A 277 19.27 22.72 -10.69
C GLN A 277 18.30 23.29 -11.74
N LYS A 278 17.34 22.50 -12.24
CA LYS A 278 16.28 23.00 -13.12
C LYS A 278 15.10 23.57 -12.35
N VAL A 279 14.94 23.18 -11.08
CA VAL A 279 13.77 23.52 -10.26
C VAL A 279 13.99 24.91 -9.66
N LYS A 280 13.20 25.88 -10.13
CA LYS A 280 13.20 27.26 -9.65
C LYS A 280 11.92 27.64 -8.90
N ILE A 281 10.95 26.72 -8.85
CA ILE A 281 9.69 26.93 -8.15
C ILE A 281 9.92 26.88 -6.62
N LEU A 282 9.33 27.83 -5.89
CA LEU A 282 9.51 28.01 -4.45
C LEU A 282 8.15 28.13 -3.75
N ILE A 283 7.21 27.27 -4.12
CA ILE A 283 5.88 27.24 -3.50
C ILE A 283 5.95 26.64 -2.11
N SER A 284 5.19 27.19 -1.17
CA SER A 284 5.06 26.69 0.20
C SER A 284 3.88 25.75 0.39
N SER A 285 2.91 25.78 -0.52
CA SER A 285 1.74 24.90 -0.51
C SER A 285 1.18 24.69 -1.91
N LEU A 286 0.58 23.52 -2.13
CA LEU A 286 -0.10 23.14 -3.36
C LEU A 286 -1.52 22.67 -3.03
N THR A 287 -2.52 23.34 -3.59
CA THR A 287 -3.93 22.93 -3.51
C THR A 287 -4.39 22.42 -4.88
N LEU A 288 -5.02 21.25 -4.90
CA LEU A 288 -5.61 20.68 -6.11
C LEU A 288 -7.14 20.83 -6.07
N GLY A 289 -7.72 21.58 -7.02
CA GLY A 289 -9.16 21.78 -7.12
C GLY A 289 -9.73 21.18 -8.41
N ASN A 290 -10.70 20.27 -8.28
CA ASN A 290 -11.38 19.64 -9.43
C ASN A 290 -10.42 18.96 -10.43
N THR A 291 -9.26 18.45 -10.01
CA THR A 291 -8.25 17.83 -10.87
C THR A 291 -8.50 16.34 -11.14
N THR A 292 -9.77 15.94 -11.26
CA THR A 292 -10.23 14.53 -11.30
C THR A 292 -9.64 13.67 -12.43
N SER A 293 -9.02 14.28 -13.45
CA SER A 293 -8.36 13.57 -14.56
C SER A 293 -6.83 13.48 -14.43
N LEU A 294 -6.24 13.98 -13.35
CA LEU A 294 -4.78 13.90 -13.16
C LEU A 294 -4.33 12.44 -13.14
N GLU A 295 -3.32 12.15 -13.94
CA GLU A 295 -2.65 10.86 -14.10
C GLU A 295 -1.19 10.96 -13.57
N GLU A 296 -0.57 12.14 -13.60
CA GLU A 296 0.82 12.34 -13.16
C GLU A 296 1.01 13.67 -12.42
N ILE A 297 1.70 13.62 -11.28
CA ILE A 297 2.16 14.78 -10.51
C ILE A 297 3.66 14.64 -10.29
N ASP A 298 4.43 15.61 -10.79
CA ASP A 298 5.87 15.76 -10.57
C ASP A 298 6.12 17.07 -9.83
N ILE A 299 6.53 16.95 -8.57
CA ILE A 299 6.86 18.02 -7.62
C ILE A 299 8.24 17.76 -6.98
N GLN A 300 9.11 17.02 -7.66
CA GLN A 300 10.45 16.71 -7.17
C GLN A 300 11.28 17.98 -6.96
N ASN A 301 12.13 17.95 -5.94
CA ASN A 301 13.09 19.00 -5.58
C ASN A 301 12.47 20.39 -5.29
N ILE A 302 11.16 20.48 -5.06
CA ILE A 302 10.53 21.69 -4.53
C ILE A 302 10.74 21.73 -3.01
N SER A 303 11.95 22.06 -2.58
CA SER A 303 12.39 21.98 -1.18
C SER A 303 11.56 22.85 -0.21
N THR A 304 10.87 23.88 -0.70
CA THR A 304 9.96 24.73 0.09
C THR A 304 8.56 24.17 0.28
N LEU A 305 8.17 23.15 -0.51
CA LEU A 305 6.83 22.57 -0.46
C LEU A 305 6.75 21.55 0.68
N GLY A 306 6.10 21.94 1.78
CA GLY A 306 5.94 21.10 2.96
C GLY A 306 4.49 20.87 3.36
N GLY A 307 4.30 20.15 4.47
CA GLY A 307 2.98 19.80 4.99
C GLY A 307 2.33 18.65 4.21
N ALA A 308 1.01 18.72 4.05
CA ALA A 308 0.21 17.66 3.45
C ALA A 308 -0.29 18.02 2.05
N LEU A 309 -0.25 17.05 1.14
CA LEU A 309 -0.92 17.14 -0.17
C LEU A 309 -2.11 16.18 -0.22
N ASP A 310 -3.31 16.73 -0.45
CA ASP A 310 -4.55 15.96 -0.56
C ASP A 310 -4.86 15.62 -2.02
N MET A 311 -4.84 14.33 -2.32
CA MET A 311 -5.12 13.73 -3.63
C MET A 311 -6.23 12.67 -3.54
N ARG A 312 -7.06 12.70 -2.50
CA ARG A 312 -8.15 11.72 -2.30
C ARG A 312 -9.24 11.76 -3.37
N GLY A 313 -9.30 12.83 -4.16
CA GLY A 313 -10.17 12.95 -5.33
C GLY A 313 -9.58 12.43 -6.65
N ASN A 314 -8.32 11.98 -6.66
CA ASN A 314 -7.55 11.69 -7.87
C ASN A 314 -7.43 10.18 -8.14
N PHE A 315 -8.56 9.49 -8.36
CA PHE A 315 -8.61 8.05 -8.64
C PHE A 315 -7.83 7.61 -9.90
N ARG A 316 -7.55 8.54 -10.82
CA ARG A 316 -6.79 8.28 -12.06
C ARG A 316 -5.29 8.50 -11.91
N LEU A 317 -4.83 8.95 -10.75
CA LEU A 317 -3.41 9.21 -10.51
C LEU A 317 -2.63 7.90 -10.63
N ARG A 318 -1.63 7.89 -11.51
CA ARG A 318 -0.73 6.77 -11.78
C ARG A 318 0.66 7.02 -11.23
N LYS A 319 1.12 8.28 -11.25
CA LYS A 319 2.49 8.62 -10.87
C LYS A 319 2.52 9.83 -9.94
N PHE A 320 3.18 9.67 -8.80
CA PHE A 320 3.44 10.71 -7.82
C PHE A 320 4.94 10.79 -7.53
N LEU A 321 5.57 11.87 -7.95
CA LEU A 321 6.99 12.10 -7.72
C LEU A 321 7.21 13.32 -6.83
N ALA A 322 7.74 13.10 -5.64
CA ALA A 322 7.95 14.15 -4.65
C ALA A 322 9.31 14.08 -3.94
N GLY A 323 10.24 13.22 -4.38
CA GLY A 323 11.61 13.18 -3.88
C GLY A 323 12.27 14.55 -3.88
N GLY A 324 12.97 14.89 -2.79
CA GLY A 324 13.60 16.20 -2.61
C GLY A 324 12.66 17.37 -2.25
N SER A 325 11.34 17.16 -2.19
CA SER A 325 10.42 18.13 -1.55
C SER A 325 10.45 18.01 -0.02
N SER A 326 9.69 18.83 0.69
CA SER A 326 9.56 18.82 2.15
C SER A 326 8.19 18.33 2.64
N LEU A 327 7.42 17.61 1.80
CA LEU A 327 6.11 17.08 2.21
C LEU A 327 6.27 16.09 3.37
N THR A 328 5.36 16.18 4.33
CA THR A 328 5.28 15.25 5.46
C THR A 328 4.20 14.20 5.25
N GLU A 329 3.19 14.52 4.42
CA GLU A 329 2.04 13.67 4.15
C GLU A 329 1.59 13.75 2.68
N ALA A 330 1.23 12.61 2.10
CA ALA A 330 0.57 12.53 0.80
C ALA A 330 -0.65 11.60 0.93
N HIS A 331 -1.85 12.16 0.71
CA HIS A 331 -3.12 11.45 0.90
C HIS A 331 -3.69 11.02 -0.45
N PHE A 332 -3.59 9.75 -0.79
CA PHE A 332 -4.08 9.21 -2.07
C PHE A 332 -5.56 8.82 -2.02
N ALA A 333 -6.20 8.75 -3.19
CA ALA A 333 -7.54 8.19 -3.30
C ALA A 333 -7.51 6.69 -2.97
N ASP A 334 -8.48 6.26 -2.17
CA ASP A 334 -8.69 4.85 -1.86
C ASP A 334 -9.11 4.11 -3.15
N GLY A 335 -8.27 3.20 -3.64
CA GLY A 335 -8.49 2.59 -4.97
C GLY A 335 -7.92 3.37 -6.15
N ALA A 336 -6.95 4.28 -5.94
CA ALA A 336 -6.29 4.97 -7.03
C ALA A 336 -5.52 4.01 -7.96
N ALA A 337 -5.41 4.35 -9.24
CA ALA A 337 -4.64 3.60 -10.24
C ALA A 337 -3.11 3.81 -10.13
N LEU A 338 -2.59 3.96 -8.91
CA LEU A 338 -1.22 4.39 -8.64
C LEU A 338 -0.23 3.27 -8.97
N GLU A 339 0.75 3.58 -9.80
CA GLU A 339 1.78 2.68 -10.32
C GLU A 339 3.17 3.05 -9.79
N GLU A 340 3.43 4.33 -9.50
CA GLU A 340 4.72 4.84 -9.04
C GLU A 340 4.56 5.95 -7.99
N VAL A 341 5.30 5.80 -6.89
CA VAL A 341 5.34 6.71 -5.74
C VAL A 341 6.79 6.93 -5.33
N ASP A 342 7.23 8.18 -5.31
CA ASP A 342 8.52 8.62 -4.78
C ASP A 342 8.28 9.64 -3.65
N TYR A 343 8.50 9.19 -2.40
CA TYR A 343 8.30 10.01 -1.22
C TYR A 343 9.54 10.85 -0.89
N PRO A 344 9.38 12.13 -0.48
CA PRO A 344 10.49 12.90 0.06
C PRO A 344 10.96 12.36 1.41
N ALA A 345 12.23 12.59 1.74
CA ALA A 345 12.85 12.18 2.99
C ALA A 345 12.11 12.68 4.25
N THR A 346 11.39 13.79 4.16
CA THR A 346 10.61 14.39 5.26
C THR A 346 9.28 13.70 5.54
N THR A 347 8.86 12.75 4.71
CA THR A 347 7.57 12.04 4.87
C THR A 347 7.56 11.30 6.21
N SER A 348 6.53 11.56 7.02
CA SER A 348 6.33 10.89 8.31
C SER A 348 5.08 10.03 8.35
N TYR A 349 4.19 10.16 7.35
CA TYR A 349 2.96 9.37 7.22
C TYR A 349 2.93 8.67 5.86
N VAL A 350 2.94 7.34 5.90
CA VAL A 350 2.78 6.49 4.71
C VAL A 350 1.41 5.83 4.82
N GLU A 351 0.44 6.31 4.02
CA GLU A 351 -0.91 5.76 3.91
C GLU A 351 -1.16 5.26 2.48
N LEU A 352 -1.35 3.95 2.32
CA LEU A 352 -1.57 3.28 1.03
C LEU A 352 -2.79 2.34 1.15
N LYS A 353 -3.88 2.63 0.43
CA LYS A 353 -5.16 1.91 0.54
C LYS A 353 -5.69 1.48 -0.83
N ASN A 354 -5.90 0.18 -0.99
CA ASN A 354 -6.46 -0.45 -2.20
C ASN A 354 -5.71 -0.10 -3.49
N LEU A 355 -4.37 -0.04 -3.44
CA LEU A 355 -3.51 0.39 -4.56
C LEU A 355 -2.93 -0.82 -5.31
N ASP A 356 -3.80 -1.59 -5.97
CA ASP A 356 -3.45 -2.86 -6.62
C ASP A 356 -2.44 -2.74 -7.77
N LYS A 357 -2.16 -1.55 -8.27
CA LYS A 357 -1.18 -1.33 -9.34
C LYS A 357 0.22 -0.99 -8.83
N LEU A 358 0.35 -0.69 -7.54
CA LEU A 358 1.61 -0.30 -6.92
C LEU A 358 2.41 -1.55 -6.52
N THR A 359 3.72 -1.52 -6.75
CA THR A 359 4.65 -2.61 -6.41
C THR A 359 5.82 -2.07 -5.59
N ASN A 360 6.57 -2.94 -4.90
CA ASN A 360 7.70 -2.52 -4.09
C ASN A 360 8.81 -1.82 -4.89
N GLU A 361 9.02 -2.18 -6.16
CA GLU A 361 10.03 -1.55 -7.03
C GLU A 361 9.66 -0.12 -7.42
N HIS A 362 8.39 0.25 -7.29
CA HIS A 362 7.85 1.55 -7.68
C HIS A 362 7.23 2.31 -6.51
N CYS A 363 7.50 1.90 -5.27
CA CYS A 363 7.08 2.61 -4.06
C CYS A 363 8.33 2.93 -3.23
N ASP A 364 9.01 4.03 -3.57
CA ASP A 364 10.23 4.45 -2.87
C ASP A 364 9.89 5.11 -1.52
N THR A 365 10.23 4.38 -0.46
CA THR A 365 10.15 4.85 0.93
C THR A 365 11.53 4.89 1.59
N GLU A 366 12.62 4.66 0.86
CA GLU A 366 13.96 4.49 1.44
C GLU A 366 14.43 5.80 2.09
N ALA A 367 14.27 6.92 1.39
CA ALA A 367 14.67 8.22 1.89
C ALA A 367 13.89 8.65 3.15
N CYS A 368 12.62 8.26 3.27
CA CYS A 368 11.76 8.66 4.39
C CYS A 368 11.75 7.66 5.55
N ALA A 369 12.24 6.43 5.35
CA ALA A 369 12.25 5.37 6.35
C ALA A 369 12.74 5.80 7.76
N PRO A 370 13.79 6.63 7.93
CA PRO A 370 14.21 7.11 9.25
C PRO A 370 13.19 8.02 9.97
N ASN A 371 12.26 8.64 9.23
CA ASN A 371 11.31 9.64 9.70
C ASN A 371 9.86 9.14 9.77
N VAL A 372 9.56 7.95 9.20
CA VAL A 372 8.20 7.39 9.22
C VAL A 372 7.74 7.15 10.65
N MET A 373 6.65 7.83 11.00
CA MET A 373 6.00 7.78 12.32
C MET A 373 4.70 6.98 12.26
N SER A 374 3.97 7.07 11.16
CA SER A 374 2.72 6.34 10.91
C SER A 374 2.81 5.55 9.61
N TYR A 375 2.53 4.25 9.67
CA TYR A 375 2.56 3.33 8.54
C TYR A 375 1.23 2.57 8.45
N PHE A 376 0.42 2.91 7.44
CA PHE A 376 -0.88 2.32 7.17
C PHE A 376 -0.92 1.80 5.73
N VAL A 377 -0.84 0.48 5.57
CA VAL A 377 -1.03 -0.18 4.27
C VAL A 377 -2.17 -1.20 4.35
N SER A 378 -3.15 -1.09 3.45
CA SER A 378 -4.30 -2.01 3.40
C SER A 378 -4.73 -2.31 1.98
N GLY A 379 -4.98 -3.59 1.69
CA GLY A 379 -5.55 -4.04 0.41
C GLY A 379 -4.66 -3.73 -0.79
N CYS A 380 -3.34 -3.76 -0.63
CA CYS A 380 -2.40 -3.54 -1.73
C CYS A 380 -1.76 -4.87 -2.13
N ASP A 381 -2.45 -5.67 -2.95
CA ASP A 381 -2.10 -7.08 -3.19
C ASP A 381 -0.72 -7.31 -3.84
N ASN A 382 -0.22 -6.34 -4.59
CA ASN A 382 1.08 -6.39 -5.26
C ASN A 382 2.21 -5.73 -4.45
N LEU A 383 1.92 -5.24 -3.24
CA LEU A 383 2.92 -4.78 -2.29
C LEU A 383 3.26 -5.88 -1.27
N GLN A 384 4.49 -5.83 -0.80
CA GLN A 384 5.01 -6.55 0.35
C GLN A 384 5.11 -5.58 1.55
N PRO A 385 3.99 -5.21 2.20
CA PRO A 385 3.99 -4.21 3.26
C PRO A 385 4.77 -4.60 4.52
N ILE A 386 4.89 -5.88 4.86
CA ILE A 386 5.72 -6.34 6.00
C ILE A 386 7.20 -6.17 5.67
N LYS A 387 7.64 -6.51 4.46
CA LYS A 387 9.01 -6.23 4.00
C LYS A 387 9.35 -4.74 4.07
N MET A 388 8.44 -3.87 3.64
CA MET A 388 8.63 -2.41 3.74
C MET A 388 8.67 -1.93 5.19
N LEU A 389 7.78 -2.44 6.05
CA LEU A 389 7.75 -2.16 7.49
C LEU A 389 9.08 -2.53 8.16
N ILE A 390 9.64 -3.70 7.84
CA ILE A 390 10.95 -4.13 8.34
C ILE A 390 12.05 -3.14 7.92
N GLY A 391 12.05 -2.70 6.66
CA GLY A 391 12.99 -1.69 6.17
C GLY A 391 12.90 -0.37 6.94
N ILE A 392 11.69 0.08 7.26
CA ILE A 392 11.45 1.26 8.12
C ILE A 392 12.01 1.03 9.53
N MET A 393 11.70 -0.10 10.16
CA MET A 393 12.22 -0.44 11.49
C MET A 393 13.75 -0.52 11.50
N ASP A 394 14.38 -1.01 10.43
CA ASP A 394 15.83 -1.09 10.28
C ASP A 394 16.48 0.28 10.17
N ALA A 395 15.90 1.19 9.38
CA ALA A 395 16.38 2.56 9.24
C ALA A 395 16.32 3.37 10.55
N GLN A 396 15.52 2.92 11.52
CA GLN A 396 15.31 3.57 12.81
C GLN A 396 16.07 2.89 13.96
N VAL A 397 16.86 1.85 13.69
CA VAL A 397 17.69 1.20 14.71
C VAL A 397 18.66 2.22 15.31
N GLY A 398 18.67 2.31 16.65
CA GLY A 398 19.52 3.23 17.41
C GLY A 398 18.88 4.58 17.73
N GLN A 399 17.67 4.86 17.23
CA GLN A 399 16.90 6.02 17.65
C GLN A 399 16.28 5.81 19.05
N VAL A 400 16.32 6.84 19.90
CA VAL A 400 15.73 6.82 21.25
C VAL A 400 15.01 8.16 21.53
N PRO A 401 13.66 8.21 21.49
CA PRO A 401 12.76 7.17 21.00
C PRO A 401 12.88 6.99 19.49
N HIS A 402 12.51 5.81 18.97
CA HIS A 402 12.31 5.62 17.53
C HIS A 402 11.10 6.43 17.03
N ALA A 403 11.08 6.71 15.71
CA ALA A 403 10.05 7.54 15.12
C ALA A 403 8.73 6.77 14.91
N LEU A 404 8.78 5.51 14.49
CA LEU A 404 7.64 4.67 14.11
C LEU A 404 6.75 4.33 15.32
N ARG A 405 5.57 4.92 15.42
CA ARG A 405 4.65 4.70 16.55
C ARG A 405 3.39 3.98 16.17
N TYR A 406 2.88 4.18 14.95
CA TYR A 406 1.58 3.67 14.56
C TYR A 406 1.68 2.77 13.34
N VAL A 407 1.13 1.56 13.44
CA VAL A 407 1.27 0.54 12.40
C VAL A 407 -0.07 -0.16 12.14
N ARG A 408 -0.44 -0.24 10.86
CA ARG A 408 -1.51 -1.09 10.34
C ARG A 408 -1.11 -1.69 9.00
N CYS A 409 -1.12 -3.01 8.92
CA CYS A 409 -0.89 -3.78 7.70
C CYS A 409 -2.01 -4.80 7.53
N VAL A 410 -2.80 -4.69 6.46
CA VAL A 410 -3.96 -5.55 6.21
C VAL A 410 -3.98 -6.07 4.78
N GLY A 411 -4.24 -7.36 4.61
CA GLY A 411 -4.42 -7.99 3.29
C GLY A 411 -3.13 -8.47 2.63
N PHE A 412 -2.05 -8.65 3.39
CA PHE A 412 -0.78 -9.12 2.84
C PHE A 412 -0.66 -10.65 2.81
N ASN A 413 0.11 -11.17 1.86
CA ASN A 413 0.55 -12.56 1.79
C ASN A 413 2.01 -12.62 1.35
N GLU A 414 2.93 -12.68 2.30
CA GLU A 414 4.36 -12.55 2.05
C GLU A 414 5.12 -13.84 2.37
N THR A 415 6.22 -14.08 1.66
CA THR A 415 7.12 -15.21 1.92
C THR A 415 8.49 -14.68 2.32
N PHE A 416 9.02 -15.17 3.43
CA PHE A 416 10.36 -14.84 3.92
C PHE A 416 11.22 -16.10 3.99
N THR A 417 12.50 -15.92 3.63
CA THR A 417 13.51 -16.97 3.59
C THR A 417 14.41 -17.00 4.81
N ASP A 418 14.14 -16.14 5.80
CA ASP A 418 14.87 -16.08 7.05
C ASP A 418 13.92 -15.74 8.22
N GLY A 419 14.39 -16.01 9.44
CA GLY A 419 13.65 -15.69 10.67
C GLY A 419 13.64 -14.21 11.03
N ARG A 420 14.33 -13.34 10.28
CA ARG A 420 14.49 -11.91 10.62
C ARG A 420 13.16 -11.18 10.64
N ALA A 421 12.27 -11.51 9.71
CA ALA A 421 10.93 -10.93 9.67
C ALA A 421 10.18 -11.21 10.97
N PHE A 422 10.29 -12.44 11.47
CA PHE A 422 9.64 -12.85 12.70
C PHE A 422 10.24 -12.19 13.94
N ASP A 423 11.57 -12.07 14.01
CA ASP A 423 12.25 -11.33 15.08
C ASP A 423 11.81 -9.86 15.11
N LYS A 424 11.67 -9.22 13.96
CA LYS A 424 11.18 -7.84 13.86
C LYS A 424 9.73 -7.70 14.30
N LEU A 425 8.86 -8.60 13.88
CA LEU A 425 7.46 -8.59 14.32
C LEU A 425 7.32 -8.83 15.83
N SER A 426 8.23 -9.60 16.44
CA SER A 426 8.27 -9.76 17.90
C SER A 426 8.69 -8.50 18.65
N GLN A 427 9.38 -7.55 17.99
CA GLN A 427 9.71 -6.25 18.60
C GLN A 427 8.49 -5.33 18.67
N LEU A 428 7.50 -5.52 17.81
CA LEU A 428 6.29 -4.70 17.74
C LEU A 428 5.37 -4.82 18.97
N VAL A 429 5.63 -5.79 19.86
CA VAL A 429 4.87 -5.99 21.11
C VAL A 429 5.56 -5.40 22.35
N ASP A 430 6.67 -4.67 22.19
CA ASP A 430 7.44 -4.08 23.30
C ASP A 430 6.73 -2.92 24.03
N GLY A 431 5.56 -2.50 23.53
CA GLY A 431 4.73 -1.42 24.08
C GLY A 431 5.07 -0.02 23.57
N THR A 432 6.04 0.12 22.67
CA THR A 432 6.40 1.40 22.03
C THR A 432 5.65 1.67 20.73
N TYR A 433 4.96 0.65 20.20
CA TYR A 433 4.13 0.72 18.99
C TYR A 433 2.64 0.59 19.32
N GLN A 434 1.79 1.19 18.49
CA GLN A 434 0.33 1.20 18.61
C GLN A 434 -0.34 0.92 17.26
N GLY A 435 -1.59 0.49 17.30
CA GLY A 435 -2.39 0.24 16.11
C GLY A 435 -3.08 1.50 15.58
N ILE A 436 -3.48 1.42 14.31
CA ILE A 436 -4.38 2.36 13.65
C ILE A 436 -5.67 1.59 13.34
N ASP A 437 -6.83 2.18 13.58
CA ASP A 437 -8.11 1.55 13.22
C ASP A 437 -8.37 1.60 11.70
N ALA A 438 -9.53 1.09 11.26
CA ALA A 438 -9.86 1.04 9.83
C ALA A 438 -10.14 2.44 9.25
N GLU A 439 -10.59 3.37 10.09
CA GLU A 439 -10.91 4.75 9.75
C GLU A 439 -9.68 5.69 9.80
N GLY A 440 -8.51 5.17 10.22
CA GLY A 440 -7.27 5.93 10.32
C GLY A 440 -7.08 6.67 11.65
N GLN A 441 -7.84 6.32 12.70
CA GLN A 441 -7.71 6.93 14.02
C GLN A 441 -6.67 6.21 14.88
N TYR A 442 -5.95 7.01 15.66
CA TYR A 442 -4.86 6.57 16.53
C TYR A 442 -5.36 6.25 17.94
N GLY A 443 -4.73 5.27 18.60
CA GLY A 443 -4.87 5.03 20.04
C GLY A 443 -6.04 4.13 20.45
N ASN A 444 -6.81 3.60 19.49
CA ASN A 444 -7.89 2.65 19.75
C ASN A 444 -7.34 1.22 19.97
N ASP A 445 -6.26 0.87 19.30
CA ASP A 445 -5.62 -0.45 19.37
C ASP A 445 -4.27 -0.36 20.13
N PRO A 446 -4.09 -1.09 21.24
CA PRO A 446 -2.88 -1.02 22.06
C PRO A 446 -1.64 -1.63 21.38
N TYR A 447 -1.83 -2.39 20.30
CA TYR A 447 -0.77 -3.03 19.52
C TYR A 447 -0.99 -2.75 18.03
N PRO A 448 0.07 -2.80 17.20
CA PRO A 448 -0.03 -2.78 15.75
C PRO A 448 -1.11 -3.72 15.19
N VAL A 449 -1.80 -3.30 14.12
CA VAL A 449 -2.79 -4.17 13.48
C VAL A 449 -2.12 -4.93 12.33
N LEU A 450 -1.93 -6.23 12.52
CA LEU A 450 -1.38 -7.13 11.51
C LEU A 450 -2.43 -8.18 11.12
N ASP A 451 -2.93 -8.10 9.89
CA ASP A 451 -3.94 -9.01 9.34
C ASP A 451 -3.53 -9.49 7.95
N GLY A 452 -3.08 -10.73 7.86
CA GLY A 452 -2.47 -11.26 6.66
C GLY A 452 -1.80 -12.61 6.89
N THR A 453 -1.10 -13.10 5.88
CA THR A 453 -0.37 -14.37 5.92
C THR A 453 1.13 -14.13 5.74
N ILE A 454 1.94 -14.73 6.60
CA ILE A 454 3.38 -14.82 6.42
C ILE A 454 3.75 -16.28 6.25
N ASN A 455 4.43 -16.59 5.16
CA ASN A 455 5.00 -17.90 4.88
C ASN A 455 6.49 -17.85 5.19
N LEU A 456 6.92 -18.57 6.23
CA LEU A 456 8.32 -18.71 6.57
C LEU A 456 8.81 -20.03 5.98
N SER A 457 9.72 -19.94 5.01
CA SER A 457 10.35 -21.16 4.45
C SER A 457 11.40 -21.75 5.39
N THR A 458 11.81 -21.02 6.43
CA THR A 458 12.69 -21.49 7.51
C THR A 458 11.88 -21.98 8.70
N GLY A 459 12.58 -22.48 9.73
CA GLY A 459 11.96 -22.74 11.02
C GLY A 459 11.69 -21.47 11.82
N ALA A 460 10.92 -21.64 12.90
CA ALA A 460 10.72 -20.63 13.94
C ALA A 460 10.67 -21.29 15.32
N TYR A 461 10.95 -20.50 16.36
CA TYR A 461 10.81 -20.97 17.74
C TYR A 461 9.35 -20.93 18.19
N ARG A 462 8.88 -22.03 18.79
CA ARG A 462 7.46 -22.19 19.17
C ARG A 462 7.00 -21.19 20.22
N ASP A 463 7.83 -20.92 21.21
CA ASP A 463 7.56 -19.98 22.30
C ASP A 463 7.37 -18.54 21.79
N THR A 464 8.23 -18.09 20.87
CA THR A 464 8.11 -16.78 20.23
C THR A 464 6.83 -16.68 19.40
N TYR A 465 6.41 -17.77 18.76
CA TYR A 465 5.14 -17.83 18.03
C TYR A 465 3.95 -17.70 18.95
N ASP A 466 3.90 -18.48 20.03
CA ASP A 466 2.77 -18.45 20.96
C ASP A 466 2.65 -17.06 21.63
N ALA A 467 3.79 -16.42 21.94
CA ALA A 467 3.82 -15.03 22.42
C ALA A 467 3.27 -14.03 21.39
N LEU A 468 3.72 -14.12 20.13
CA LEU A 468 3.28 -13.23 19.06
C LEU A 468 1.78 -13.36 18.76
N MET A 469 1.26 -14.59 18.70
CA MET A 469 -0.15 -14.87 18.39
C MET A 469 -1.11 -14.43 19.50
N THR A 470 -0.62 -14.24 20.73
CA THR A 470 -1.43 -13.66 21.81
C THR A 470 -1.87 -12.24 21.49
N HIS A 471 -1.05 -11.47 20.76
CA HIS A 471 -1.31 -10.08 20.41
C HIS A 471 -1.90 -9.92 19.00
N TYR A 472 -1.63 -10.86 18.07
CA TYR A 472 -2.05 -10.77 16.68
C TYR A 472 -2.92 -11.96 16.24
N PRO A 473 -4.18 -12.05 16.70
CA PRO A 473 -5.05 -13.21 16.42
C PRO A 473 -5.48 -13.35 14.94
N LYS A 474 -5.31 -12.30 14.14
CA LYS A 474 -5.63 -12.30 12.70
C LYS A 474 -4.42 -12.61 11.81
N LEU A 475 -3.21 -12.60 12.38
CA LEU A 475 -1.99 -12.94 11.67
C LEU A 475 -1.92 -14.46 11.50
N LYS A 476 -1.80 -14.93 10.26
CA LYS A 476 -1.57 -16.34 9.94
C LYS A 476 -0.10 -16.53 9.63
N LEU A 477 0.55 -17.45 10.33
CA LEU A 477 1.94 -17.82 10.05
C LEU A 477 2.00 -19.28 9.60
N ASN A 478 2.47 -19.47 8.38
CA ASN A 478 2.77 -20.78 7.82
C ASN A 478 4.27 -21.01 8.03
N ILE A 479 4.62 -21.82 9.03
CA ILE A 479 6.02 -22.09 9.43
C ILE A 479 6.41 -23.48 8.94
N ALA A 480 7.56 -23.58 8.26
CA ALA A 480 8.02 -24.84 7.68
C ALA A 480 8.37 -25.90 8.74
N LYS A 481 9.00 -25.51 9.86
CA LYS A 481 9.39 -26.41 10.96
C LYS A 481 9.55 -25.65 12.29
N TRP A 482 9.49 -26.37 13.41
CA TRP A 482 9.65 -25.79 14.75
C TRP A 482 11.04 -26.06 15.30
N TRP A 483 11.79 -25.01 15.63
CA TRP A 483 13.11 -25.13 16.25
C TRP A 483 13.01 -25.32 17.77
N ILE A 484 14.00 -26.01 18.33
CA ILE A 484 14.16 -26.21 19.77
C ILE A 484 15.05 -25.10 20.33
N ARG A 485 14.55 -24.39 21.34
CA ARG A 485 15.38 -23.48 22.13
C ARG A 485 16.18 -24.27 23.15
N PHE A 486 17.51 -24.14 23.10
CA PHE A 486 18.42 -24.75 24.07
C PHE A 486 18.88 -23.70 25.09
N GLU A 487 18.65 -23.98 26.37
CA GLU A 487 19.15 -23.16 27.48
C GLU A 487 20.68 -23.23 27.62
N ASP A 488 21.27 -24.38 27.26
CA ASP A 488 22.70 -24.61 27.32
C ASP A 488 23.34 -24.53 25.92
N PRO A 489 24.26 -23.58 25.68
CA PRO A 489 24.88 -23.40 24.37
C PRO A 489 25.79 -24.57 23.96
N GLU A 490 26.38 -25.30 24.91
CA GLU A 490 27.18 -26.49 24.57
C GLU A 490 26.27 -27.65 24.18
N VAL A 491 25.10 -27.79 24.81
CA VAL A 491 24.09 -28.76 24.36
C VAL A 491 23.62 -28.41 22.95
N LYS A 492 23.30 -27.14 22.67
CA LYS A 492 22.96 -26.70 21.30
C LYS A 492 24.04 -27.09 20.31
N ARG A 493 25.30 -26.75 20.61
CA ARG A 493 26.46 -27.04 19.75
C ARG A 493 26.57 -28.52 19.45
N ILE A 494 26.53 -29.39 20.46
CA ILE A 494 26.61 -30.85 20.29
C ILE A 494 25.43 -31.37 19.49
N CYS A 495 24.22 -30.91 19.81
CA CYS A 495 23.00 -31.36 19.17
C CYS A 495 22.96 -31.03 17.68
N VAL A 496 23.26 -29.78 17.32
CA VAL A 496 23.34 -29.34 15.92
C VAL A 496 24.46 -30.10 15.19
N GLU A 497 25.66 -30.22 15.78
CA GLU A 497 26.79 -30.93 15.14
C GLU A 497 26.49 -32.40 14.80
N ASN A 498 25.60 -33.06 15.55
CA ASN A 498 25.32 -34.49 15.38
C ASN A 498 23.98 -34.81 14.72
N TRP A 499 22.98 -33.92 14.82
CA TRP A 499 21.59 -34.24 14.44
C TRP A 499 20.87 -33.18 13.59
N ASP A 500 21.51 -32.06 13.26
CA ASP A 500 21.01 -31.15 12.22
C ASP A 500 21.20 -31.82 10.83
N LYS A 501 20.10 -32.30 10.26
CA LYS A 501 20.09 -33.08 9.02
C LYS A 501 20.04 -32.20 7.79
N ASP A 502 19.37 -31.06 7.90
CA ASP A 502 19.20 -30.15 6.77
C ASP A 502 20.22 -29.00 6.74
N GLY A 503 21.05 -28.89 7.77
CA GLY A 503 22.19 -27.99 7.83
C GLY A 503 21.77 -26.53 8.01
N ASP A 504 20.59 -26.27 8.58
CA ASP A 504 20.10 -24.91 8.83
C ASP A 504 20.75 -24.23 10.05
N GLY A 505 21.61 -24.96 10.78
CA GLY A 505 22.34 -24.48 11.95
C GLY A 505 21.51 -24.48 13.24
N GLU A 506 20.27 -24.97 13.18
CA GLU A 506 19.37 -25.17 14.30
C GLU A 506 18.99 -26.65 14.42
N LEU A 507 18.37 -27.06 15.52
CA LEU A 507 17.78 -28.39 15.63
C LEU A 507 16.26 -28.26 15.72
N SER A 508 15.56 -28.81 14.74
CA SER A 508 14.10 -28.87 14.75
C SER A 508 13.57 -29.97 15.68
N MET A 509 12.31 -29.82 16.09
CA MET A 509 11.60 -30.84 16.87
C MET A 509 11.48 -32.17 16.12
N GLU A 510 11.35 -32.12 14.80
CA GLU A 510 11.27 -33.32 13.96
C GLU A 510 12.62 -34.04 13.87
N GLU A 511 13.71 -33.29 13.71
CA GLU A 511 15.06 -33.84 13.74
C GLU A 511 15.36 -34.50 15.08
N ALA A 512 15.12 -33.79 16.18
CA ALA A 512 15.31 -34.31 17.53
C ALA A 512 14.46 -35.57 17.79
N ALA A 513 13.17 -35.54 17.39
CA ALA A 513 12.29 -36.69 17.54
C ALA A 513 12.81 -37.91 16.78
N SER A 514 13.36 -37.72 15.58
CA SER A 514 13.89 -38.78 14.72
C SER A 514 15.22 -39.41 15.20
N VAL A 515 15.84 -38.87 16.25
CA VAL A 515 17.09 -39.40 16.79
C VAL A 515 16.84 -40.74 17.47
N SER A 516 17.41 -41.80 16.90
CA SER A 516 17.21 -43.17 17.40
C SER A 516 18.19 -43.59 18.50
N SER A 517 19.38 -42.95 18.57
CA SER A 517 20.37 -43.09 19.64
C SER A 517 21.21 -41.83 19.77
N ILE A 518 21.59 -41.48 21.00
CA ILE A 518 22.53 -40.39 21.32
C ILE A 518 23.92 -40.91 21.74
N GLY A 519 24.15 -42.22 21.67
CA GLY A 519 25.45 -42.81 21.95
C GLY A 519 25.93 -42.55 23.38
N THR A 520 27.25 -42.48 23.51
CA THR A 520 27.94 -41.98 24.71
C THR A 520 28.48 -40.56 24.53
N ILE A 521 27.90 -39.76 23.62
CA ILE A 521 28.43 -38.46 23.20
C ILE A 521 28.50 -37.47 24.37
N PHE A 522 27.54 -37.56 25.31
CA PHE A 522 27.53 -36.72 26.49
C PHE A 522 28.35 -37.29 27.66
N ARG A 523 28.85 -38.53 27.58
CA ARG A 523 29.54 -39.19 28.69
C ARG A 523 30.80 -38.41 29.08
N GLY A 524 30.94 -38.11 30.37
CA GLY A 524 32.06 -37.37 30.92
C GLY A 524 32.07 -35.88 30.58
N ASN A 525 30.98 -35.34 30.01
CA ASN A 525 30.93 -33.95 29.59
C ASN A 525 30.92 -33.00 30.80
N ILE A 526 31.91 -32.12 30.86
CA ILE A 526 32.09 -31.15 31.96
C ILE A 526 31.61 -29.74 31.60
N LYS A 527 31.00 -29.53 30.44
CA LYS A 527 30.55 -28.21 29.98
C LYS A 527 29.03 -28.04 30.08
N ILE A 528 28.27 -29.11 29.80
CA ILE A 528 26.80 -29.07 29.86
C ILE A 528 26.30 -28.85 31.29
N LYS A 529 25.28 -28.02 31.43
CA LYS A 529 24.60 -27.65 32.68
C LYS A 529 23.11 -27.94 32.61
N ASP A 530 22.46 -27.71 31.47
CA ASP A 530 21.04 -27.97 31.28
C ASP A 530 20.80 -28.77 30.01
N PHE A 531 20.07 -29.88 30.12
CA PHE A 531 19.57 -30.61 28.97
C PHE A 531 18.07 -30.90 29.07
N SER A 532 17.29 -29.88 29.44
CA SER A 532 15.83 -29.92 29.45
C SER A 532 15.26 -30.19 28.04
N ALA A 533 15.95 -29.74 27.00
CA ALA A 533 15.63 -30.03 25.61
C ALA A 533 15.67 -31.54 25.25
N PHE A 534 16.23 -32.40 26.11
CA PHE A 534 16.23 -33.85 25.89
C PHE A 534 14.80 -34.43 25.80
N THR A 535 13.80 -33.73 26.33
CA THR A 535 12.38 -34.10 26.22
C THR A 535 11.88 -34.24 24.76
N PHE A 536 12.50 -33.54 23.81
CA PHE A 536 12.11 -33.56 22.40
C PHE A 536 12.63 -34.80 21.64
N PHE A 537 13.51 -35.61 22.25
CA PHE A 537 14.10 -36.79 21.63
C PHE A 537 13.25 -38.05 21.86
N THR A 538 12.08 -38.09 21.23
CA THR A 538 11.01 -39.05 21.56
C THR A 538 11.18 -40.45 20.98
N GLU A 539 11.94 -40.64 19.90
CA GLU A 539 12.17 -41.96 19.29
C GLU A 539 13.48 -42.64 19.71
N ILE A 540 14.15 -42.18 20.78
CA ILE A 540 15.36 -42.86 21.24
C ILE A 540 15.02 -44.29 21.70
N LYS A 541 15.63 -45.28 21.06
CA LYS A 541 15.44 -46.72 21.32
C LYS A 541 16.59 -47.33 22.14
N GLY A 542 17.59 -46.53 22.50
CA GLY A 542 18.87 -46.98 23.04
C GLY A 542 18.76 -47.71 24.38
N ASN A 543 19.42 -48.87 24.45
CA ASN A 543 19.73 -49.64 25.67
C ASN A 543 21.12 -49.30 26.23
N GLU A 544 21.66 -48.14 25.86
CA GLU A 544 23.04 -47.76 26.11
C GLU A 544 23.16 -47.27 27.56
N GLY A 545 23.95 -47.98 28.37
CA GLY A 545 24.23 -47.58 29.75
C GLY A 545 25.23 -46.43 29.82
N GLY A 546 25.00 -45.48 30.73
CA GLY A 546 25.97 -44.43 31.04
C GLY A 546 26.04 -43.26 30.05
N ILE A 547 24.95 -42.95 29.36
CA ILE A 547 24.89 -41.85 28.37
C ILE A 547 25.32 -40.49 28.95
N PHE A 548 24.98 -40.22 30.21
CA PHE A 548 25.38 -39.01 30.95
C PHE A 548 26.32 -39.32 32.12
N ASP A 549 26.94 -40.51 32.16
CA ASP A 549 27.88 -40.89 33.23
C ASP A 549 29.05 -39.91 33.27
N GLY A 550 29.33 -39.33 34.44
CA GLY A 550 30.41 -38.38 34.65
C GLY A 550 30.13 -36.96 34.14
N CYS A 551 28.88 -36.60 33.83
CA CYS A 551 28.50 -35.22 33.51
C CYS A 551 28.52 -34.32 34.75
N LYS A 552 29.71 -33.98 35.25
CA LYS A 552 29.92 -33.37 36.57
C LYS A 552 29.29 -31.99 36.74
N ASN A 553 28.99 -31.28 35.63
CA ASN A 553 28.38 -29.95 35.65
C ASN A 553 26.90 -29.93 35.27
N LEU A 554 26.31 -31.07 34.85
CA LEU A 554 24.89 -31.16 34.54
C LEU A 554 24.08 -30.91 35.82
N GLU A 555 23.23 -29.89 35.80
CA GLU A 555 22.37 -29.47 36.91
C GLU A 555 20.92 -29.89 36.71
N LYS A 556 20.45 -29.92 35.45
CA LYS A 556 19.04 -30.20 35.12
C LYS A 556 18.91 -31.01 33.84
N ILE A 557 18.02 -31.99 33.83
CA ILE A 557 17.64 -32.75 32.63
C ILE A 557 16.16 -33.14 32.66
N ALA A 558 15.52 -33.18 31.49
CA ALA A 558 14.17 -33.70 31.33
C ALA A 558 14.18 -34.95 30.45
N ILE A 559 13.61 -36.05 30.94
CA ILE A 559 13.58 -37.33 30.23
C ILE A 559 12.45 -37.32 29.19
N PRO A 560 12.70 -37.72 27.93
CA PRO A 560 11.69 -37.76 26.89
C PRO A 560 10.61 -38.82 27.16
N THR A 561 9.40 -38.54 26.67
CA THR A 561 8.29 -39.49 26.74
C THR A 561 8.66 -40.78 26.00
N GLY A 562 8.36 -41.93 26.60
CA GLY A 562 8.65 -43.22 25.99
C GLY A 562 10.10 -43.70 26.10
N TYR A 563 10.97 -42.94 26.77
CA TYR A 563 12.33 -43.35 27.09
C TYR A 563 12.40 -44.15 28.40
N THR A 564 13.36 -45.06 28.50
CA THR A 564 13.58 -45.91 29.69
C THR A 564 14.87 -45.52 30.38
N LEU A 565 14.87 -45.42 31.70
CA LEU A 565 16.09 -45.20 32.46
C LEU A 565 17.02 -46.40 32.28
N GLN A 566 18.31 -46.13 32.05
CA GLN A 566 19.32 -47.17 31.77
C GLN A 566 20.31 -47.32 32.93
N HIS A 567 21.08 -48.42 32.89
CA HIS A 567 22.21 -48.63 33.80
C HIS A 567 23.19 -47.46 33.74
N THR A 568 23.72 -47.04 34.88
CA THR A 568 24.74 -45.98 35.06
C THR A 568 24.42 -44.63 34.42
N MET A 569 23.17 -44.38 33.98
CA MET A 569 22.82 -43.28 33.09
C MET A 569 23.29 -41.90 33.59
N PHE A 570 23.16 -41.63 34.88
CA PHE A 570 23.55 -40.38 35.54
C PHE A 570 24.63 -40.60 36.61
N SER A 571 25.36 -41.71 36.56
CA SER A 571 26.42 -41.99 37.54
C SER A 571 27.44 -40.84 37.56
N ASN A 572 27.90 -40.44 38.74
CA ASN A 572 28.85 -39.34 38.95
C ASN A 572 28.41 -37.95 38.40
N CYS A 573 27.11 -37.72 38.17
CA CYS A 573 26.56 -36.39 37.91
C CYS A 573 26.44 -35.58 39.22
N ILE A 574 27.59 -35.21 39.79
CA ILE A 574 27.69 -34.65 41.14
C ILE A 574 26.93 -33.32 41.35
N ARG A 575 26.62 -32.58 40.29
CA ARG A 575 25.87 -31.31 40.33
C ARG A 575 24.43 -31.42 39.88
N LEU A 576 23.94 -32.61 39.54
CA LEU A 576 22.56 -32.81 39.11
C LEU A 576 21.61 -32.51 40.26
N LYS A 577 20.81 -31.46 40.11
CA LYS A 577 19.86 -30.96 41.11
C LYS A 577 18.44 -31.42 40.82
N GLU A 578 18.09 -31.52 39.54
CA GLU A 578 16.72 -31.77 39.09
C GLU A 578 16.69 -32.76 37.91
N VAL A 579 15.83 -33.76 38.02
CA VAL A 579 15.50 -34.69 36.93
C VAL A 579 14.00 -34.67 36.74
N ILE A 580 13.54 -34.24 35.57
CA ILE A 580 12.13 -34.16 35.25
C ILE A 580 11.75 -35.43 34.48
N PHE A 581 10.80 -36.20 35.03
CA PHE A 581 10.28 -37.40 34.37
C PHE A 581 8.99 -37.09 33.59
N PRO A 582 8.75 -37.77 32.44
CA PRO A 582 7.50 -37.61 31.70
C PRO A 582 6.37 -38.34 32.44
N VAL A 583 5.13 -37.89 32.23
CA VAL A 583 3.95 -38.50 32.87
C VAL A 583 3.77 -39.97 32.48
N ASN A 584 4.18 -40.35 31.27
CA ASN A 584 4.06 -41.72 30.73
C ASN A 584 5.44 -42.31 30.41
N MET A 585 6.11 -42.86 31.43
CA MET A 585 7.39 -43.56 31.24
C MET A 585 7.18 -44.98 30.74
N LYS A 586 8.08 -45.47 29.87
CA LYS A 586 8.16 -46.91 29.59
C LYS A 586 8.80 -47.64 30.79
N SER A 587 8.44 -48.91 30.95
CA SER A 587 9.04 -49.77 31.97
C SER A 587 10.55 -49.81 31.77
N SER A 588 11.27 -49.42 32.82
CA SER A 588 12.73 -49.38 32.81
C SER A 588 13.30 -50.76 33.18
N PRO A 589 14.46 -51.16 32.62
CA PRO A 589 15.18 -52.35 33.06
C PRO A 589 15.68 -52.21 34.51
N VAL A 590 16.47 -53.18 34.97
CA VAL A 590 17.14 -53.10 36.28
C VAL A 590 18.05 -51.89 36.31
N LEU A 591 17.89 -50.99 37.29
CA LEU A 591 18.62 -49.73 37.34
C LEU A 591 19.95 -49.86 38.10
N TYR A 592 20.97 -50.46 37.49
CA TYR A 592 22.30 -50.58 38.14
C TYR A 592 23.04 -49.23 38.18
N GLU A 593 23.36 -48.71 39.37
CA GLU A 593 24.13 -47.47 39.58
C GLU A 593 23.61 -46.23 38.82
N THR A 594 22.34 -46.22 38.40
CA THR A 594 21.77 -45.19 37.51
C THR A 594 21.90 -43.76 38.04
N PHE A 595 21.75 -43.54 39.35
CA PHE A 595 21.92 -42.24 40.01
C PHE A 595 23.07 -42.24 41.02
N SER A 596 24.03 -43.17 40.86
CA SER A 596 25.17 -43.30 41.77
C SER A 596 25.95 -41.98 41.84
N HIS A 597 26.25 -41.51 43.06
CA HIS A 597 26.98 -40.28 43.34
C HIS A 597 26.33 -38.97 42.81
N CYS A 598 25.02 -38.97 42.54
CA CYS A 598 24.25 -37.73 42.31
C CYS A 598 23.97 -36.98 43.62
N ILE A 599 25.02 -36.42 44.22
CA ILE A 599 24.98 -35.85 45.58
C ILE A 599 24.24 -34.50 45.69
N ALA A 600 24.06 -33.77 44.59
CA ALA A 600 23.37 -32.48 44.57
C ALA A 600 21.84 -32.60 44.42
N LEU A 601 21.32 -33.81 44.14
CA LEU A 601 19.88 -34.03 44.05
C LEU A 601 19.24 -33.73 45.41
N LYS A 602 18.17 -32.95 45.40
CA LYS A 602 17.37 -32.67 46.61
C LYS A 602 16.17 -33.60 46.73
N VAL A 603 15.48 -33.79 45.61
CA VAL A 603 14.30 -34.64 45.49
C VAL A 603 14.40 -35.39 44.17
N LEU A 604 14.01 -36.65 44.16
CA LEU A 604 13.83 -37.45 42.96
C LEU A 604 12.43 -38.07 43.00
N ASP A 605 11.53 -37.53 42.17
CA ASP A 605 10.10 -37.82 42.19
C ASP A 605 9.67 -38.68 40.99
N PHE A 606 9.59 -39.98 41.19
CA PHE A 606 9.19 -40.94 40.16
C PHE A 606 7.67 -40.91 39.95
N PRO A 607 7.18 -40.78 38.70
CA PRO A 607 5.76 -40.64 38.39
C PRO A 607 4.97 -41.92 38.69
N GLU A 608 3.64 -41.81 38.73
CA GLU A 608 2.74 -42.95 39.00
C GLU A 608 2.91 -44.11 37.99
N THR A 609 3.35 -43.79 36.78
CA THR A 609 3.56 -44.75 35.68
C THR A 609 4.90 -45.48 35.75
N PHE A 610 5.77 -45.16 36.72
CA PHE A 610 7.08 -45.79 36.84
C PHE A 610 6.98 -47.29 37.18
N THR A 611 7.56 -48.14 36.32
CA THR A 611 7.47 -49.61 36.42
C THR A 611 8.83 -50.32 36.28
N GLY A 612 9.90 -49.75 36.84
CA GLY A 612 11.26 -50.31 36.80
C GLY A 612 11.64 -51.22 37.97
N ILE A 613 12.88 -51.75 37.93
CA ILE A 613 13.48 -52.54 39.03
C ILE A 613 14.65 -51.75 39.63
N ILE A 614 14.59 -51.46 40.92
CA ILE A 614 15.67 -50.80 41.67
C ILE A 614 16.70 -51.85 42.10
N ASN A 615 17.98 -51.53 41.97
CA ASN A 615 19.08 -52.38 42.38
C ASN A 615 19.78 -51.84 43.64
N SER A 616 20.52 -52.70 44.36
CA SER A 616 21.33 -52.31 45.53
C SER A 616 22.16 -51.04 45.31
N GLY A 617 22.70 -50.82 44.11
CA GLY A 617 23.54 -49.67 43.77
C GLY A 617 22.85 -48.44 43.15
N THR A 618 21.55 -48.48 42.82
CA THR A 618 20.88 -47.43 42.01
C THR A 618 21.10 -46.03 42.56
N PHE A 619 21.03 -45.87 43.88
CA PHE A 619 21.11 -44.60 44.60
C PHE A 619 22.37 -44.50 45.49
N ARG A 620 23.44 -45.22 45.12
CA ARG A 620 24.69 -45.24 45.90
C ARG A 620 25.21 -43.83 46.11
N GLY A 621 25.36 -43.40 47.36
CA GLY A 621 25.85 -42.06 47.69
C GLY A 621 24.84 -40.93 47.52
N VAL A 622 23.60 -41.21 47.12
CA VAL A 622 22.52 -40.21 47.03
C VAL A 622 21.94 -39.91 48.41
N THR A 623 21.71 -38.62 48.68
CA THR A 623 21.08 -38.10 49.91
C THR A 623 19.73 -37.43 49.66
N ALA A 624 19.30 -37.35 48.40
CA ALA A 624 18.02 -36.79 47.98
C ALA A 624 16.82 -37.53 48.60
N ILE A 625 15.72 -36.82 48.83
CA ILE A 625 14.43 -37.44 49.12
C ILE A 625 14.00 -38.24 47.90
N LEU A 626 13.67 -39.53 48.08
CA LEU A 626 13.12 -40.36 47.02
C LEU A 626 11.60 -40.41 47.16
N ILE A 627 10.88 -40.16 46.07
CA ILE A 627 9.42 -40.26 46.02
C ILE A 627 9.07 -41.24 44.92
N PHE A 628 8.28 -42.28 45.25
CA PHE A 628 7.75 -43.22 44.27
C PHE A 628 6.23 -43.13 44.30
N ARG A 629 5.62 -42.61 43.23
CA ARG A 629 4.15 -42.46 43.17
C ARG A 629 3.43 -43.69 42.59
N ALA A 630 4.16 -44.72 42.19
CA ALA A 630 3.59 -45.93 41.59
C ALA A 630 2.58 -46.61 42.52
N GLN A 631 1.43 -47.02 41.96
CA GLN A 631 0.32 -47.67 42.70
C GLN A 631 0.62 -49.14 43.08
N THR A 632 1.84 -49.62 42.82
CA THR A 632 2.35 -50.92 43.24
C THR A 632 3.74 -50.76 43.82
N VAL A 633 4.15 -51.69 44.70
CA VAL A 633 5.52 -51.70 45.22
C VAL A 633 6.51 -51.86 44.06
N VAL A 634 7.37 -50.85 43.89
CA VAL A 634 8.44 -50.86 42.90
C VAL A 634 9.35 -52.05 43.18
N LYS A 635 9.66 -52.83 42.15
CA LYS A 635 10.46 -54.05 42.30
C LYS A 635 11.88 -53.70 42.75
N PHE A 636 12.46 -54.54 43.61
CA PHE A 636 13.85 -54.43 44.03
C PHE A 636 14.60 -55.73 43.74
N GLU A 637 15.83 -55.62 43.24
CA GLU A 637 16.73 -56.74 42.99
C GLU A 637 18.08 -56.51 43.68
N ARG A 638 18.43 -57.40 44.61
CA ARG A 638 19.73 -57.35 45.30
C ARG A 638 20.85 -57.75 44.34
N TYR A 639 21.86 -56.90 44.22
CA TYR A 639 23.08 -57.26 43.51
C TYR A 639 24.05 -58.00 44.44
N ALA A 640 24.37 -59.26 44.12
CA ALA A 640 25.37 -60.05 44.86
C ALA A 640 25.15 -60.09 46.40
N GLY A 641 23.89 -60.04 46.85
CA GLY A 641 23.52 -60.02 48.28
C GLY A 641 23.82 -58.69 49.00
N TRP A 642 24.17 -57.63 48.27
CA TRP A 642 24.46 -56.33 48.87
C TRP A 642 23.21 -55.63 49.41
N PRO A 643 23.34 -54.89 50.53
CA PRO A 643 22.26 -54.08 51.06
C PRO A 643 21.95 -52.89 50.13
N PHE A 644 20.79 -52.28 50.32
CA PHE A 644 20.40 -51.08 49.59
C PHE A 644 21.30 -49.88 49.95
N PHE A 645 22.20 -49.51 49.03
CA PHE A 645 23.12 -48.39 49.19
C PHE A 645 22.39 -47.06 48.91
N TYR A 646 21.77 -46.52 49.95
CA TYR A 646 21.14 -45.19 49.96
C TYR A 646 21.55 -44.46 51.23
N LYS A 647 21.98 -43.19 51.10
CA LYS A 647 22.47 -42.35 52.21
C LYS A 647 21.47 -41.27 52.64
N GLY A 648 20.32 -41.15 51.96
CA GLY A 648 19.27 -40.24 52.37
C GLY A 648 18.41 -40.82 53.50
N ASN A 649 17.52 -39.98 54.02
CA ASN A 649 16.75 -40.28 55.24
C ASN A 649 15.25 -40.48 54.99
N ASN A 650 14.75 -40.15 53.81
CA ASN A 650 13.32 -40.18 53.50
C ASN A 650 13.05 -40.86 52.15
N ILE A 651 12.13 -41.82 52.14
CA ILE A 651 11.57 -42.48 50.97
C ILE A 651 10.05 -42.40 51.11
N TYR A 652 9.38 -41.66 50.23
CA TYR A 652 7.94 -41.49 50.25
C TYR A 652 7.27 -42.40 49.22
N VAL A 653 6.25 -43.15 49.65
CA VAL A 653 5.48 -44.10 48.84
C VAL A 653 3.99 -43.94 49.14
N PRO A 654 3.05 -44.39 48.29
CA PRO A 654 1.62 -44.23 48.56
C PRO A 654 1.27 -44.83 49.92
N ASP A 655 0.42 -44.13 50.67
CA ASP A 655 0.10 -44.42 52.07
C ASP A 655 -0.33 -45.88 52.28
N SER A 656 -1.11 -46.43 51.34
CA SER A 656 -1.59 -47.82 51.36
C SER A 656 -0.50 -48.88 51.16
N LEU A 657 0.69 -48.49 50.69
CA LEU A 657 1.80 -49.39 50.37
C LEU A 657 2.94 -49.35 51.39
N VAL A 658 2.95 -48.41 52.34
CA VAL A 658 4.07 -48.20 53.29
C VAL A 658 4.49 -49.49 53.98
N GLU A 659 3.55 -50.19 54.62
CA GLU A 659 3.85 -51.43 55.35
C GLU A 659 4.32 -52.55 54.41
N LYS A 660 3.81 -52.59 53.18
CA LYS A 660 4.26 -53.55 52.17
C LYS A 660 5.69 -53.26 51.71
N TYR A 661 6.07 -51.99 51.54
CA TYR A 661 7.45 -51.60 51.23
C TYR A 661 8.41 -51.98 52.37
N LYS A 662 8.04 -51.76 53.64
CA LYS A 662 8.90 -52.07 54.81
C LYS A 662 9.27 -53.55 54.95
N ILE A 663 8.42 -54.47 54.48
CA ILE A 663 8.68 -55.92 54.55
C ILE A 663 9.20 -56.52 53.24
N THR A 664 9.16 -55.79 52.13
CA THR A 664 9.62 -56.28 50.82
C THR A 664 11.15 -56.36 50.81
N ASP A 665 11.70 -57.48 50.35
CA ASP A 665 13.15 -57.69 50.29
C ASP A 665 13.85 -56.58 49.50
N GLY A 666 14.95 -56.07 50.05
CA GLY A 666 15.71 -54.93 49.54
C GLY A 666 15.25 -53.60 50.10
N TRP A 667 13.94 -53.30 50.04
CA TRP A 667 13.38 -52.10 50.66
C TRP A 667 13.44 -52.15 52.18
N ASN A 668 13.30 -53.34 52.76
CA ASN A 668 13.43 -53.59 54.19
C ASN A 668 14.78 -53.16 54.80
N ASP A 669 15.85 -53.07 54.00
CA ASP A 669 17.14 -52.51 54.45
C ASP A 669 17.04 -51.04 54.88
N LYS A 670 15.99 -50.34 54.45
CA LYS A 670 15.69 -48.93 54.71
C LYS A 670 14.28 -48.72 55.27
N SER A 671 13.73 -49.70 55.99
CA SER A 671 12.37 -49.64 56.59
C SER A 671 12.10 -48.35 57.36
N GLU A 672 13.09 -47.88 58.14
CA GLU A 672 13.02 -46.67 58.97
C GLU A 672 12.97 -45.37 58.15
N CYS A 673 13.38 -45.42 56.87
CA CYS A 673 13.34 -44.28 55.96
C CYS A 673 12.02 -44.19 55.19
N ILE A 674 11.19 -45.25 55.18
CA ILE A 674 9.97 -45.35 54.37
C ILE A 674 8.79 -44.69 55.10
N LYS A 675 8.20 -43.68 54.45
CA LYS A 675 7.14 -42.81 54.99
C LYS A 675 5.94 -42.71 54.03
N PRO A 676 4.73 -42.47 54.53
CA PRO A 676 3.56 -42.24 53.68
C PRO A 676 3.70 -40.95 52.88
N LEU A 677 3.28 -40.99 51.62
CA LEU A 677 3.35 -39.85 50.70
C LEU A 677 2.60 -38.62 51.21
N SER A 678 1.52 -38.81 51.99
CA SER A 678 0.78 -37.71 52.63
C SER A 678 1.60 -36.90 53.65
N GLU A 679 2.70 -37.43 54.18
CA GLU A 679 3.61 -36.70 55.07
C GLU A 679 4.64 -35.84 54.32
N TYR A 680 4.71 -35.94 52.99
CA TYR A 680 5.60 -35.11 52.19
C TYR A 680 5.01 -33.70 52.06
N GLN A 681 5.61 -32.73 52.76
CA GLN A 681 5.37 -31.32 52.56
C GLN A 681 6.41 -30.80 51.55
N GLY A 682 5.95 -30.50 50.34
CA GLY A 682 6.78 -30.09 49.21
C GLY A 682 7.53 -28.79 49.42
#